data_AF-A0A3D3MSC9-F1
#
_entry.id   AF-A0A3D3MSC9-F1
#
_cell.length_a   1.000
_cell.length_b   1.000
_cell.length_c   1.000
_cell.angle_alpha   90.00
_cell.angle_beta   90.00
_cell.angle_gamma   90.00
#
_symmetry.space_group_name_H-M   'P 1'
#
loop_
_entity.id
_entity.type
_entity.pdbx_description
1 polymer ?
#
loop_
_entity_poly.entity_id
_entity_poly.type
_entity_poly.pdbx_seq_one_letter_code
_entity_poly.pdbx_strand_id
1 'polypeptide(L)'
;MKTHFLLYRLLLFLTVCLPSATLLADDGTAINRPYAPDGIPFTIANTPWKADLQGNHRAVIQVDKAKRNAVRVILPWRRPDLRVDTKRIKIVDATTGDNVQNIKAYSLTPEKGELAFMPKTVPGKYYVYYLPYRYRKEANDARYGKPWNDYLPPVDNADPAWLAKLPQTSSKLPVATVLRFEARSAFDFFTEMGTIATQRETQKLLNAHPENPILFQEDRIYAIRMQKQIPVRWTHTGLNKAFEGSAQRNEYYVWQVGIWTPRQNVDKVRLSFSDLKDTQTGAIIPKDQITCFNQEGTNWDGSHLSFDINVPKGTIQALWCGVQIPENARQGSYHGTVSVSAAGMKTRELPVTIHVSDQLLADKGDGDLWRLARLRWLNSTIGLDNHPVPPFKALSVDRNIITATDKNVTIGANGLPEKIEINGKQILARPLSFLVKTAQGDYIFQAANRSISQKADGLVTWQADSKQGDLAFSCTAQMEYDGYIHYDIKVSADHPTEVEDIQLIANYTPYVSEYMMGTGLKGGYRPEQFTWDWKGPYDSYWIGNTLAGLHMEYRGGSYHGPLLNDYKPEAPQAWANGGKGTIVVEGKKGSAATVLTHTGKMTINPEGRTFEFALLITPAKPVDTRKQFSQRYFHSLEKDFDHAAEEGANIMNIHQSRDLNPFINYPFVVRDSLKMFINHEHQEGRKVKLYYTIRELSNYCSEIFALKSLNHEIFVKGVGYGEPWLCEHLIDDYKPAWYTPVSGERQDASLVITGFSRWINYYLEGYRWMLENYHIDGLYMDDVAFDRDVMKRMRKIMEKYRPGSLIDLHSNTGYSVGPMNQYTGFFPYVDRLWFGESFQYDKMTPDEWFVTFSGIPFGVMSEMLQGGGNRWLGMVYGAANRHSWTSVSPAPVWKLWKDFGIIDAKMIGYWDEHCPITTNQDMVKATAYVKPGQVLVSIGNFDTKDHDVQLNINWKSLGFGPQDAVIEAPEVKDFQEATTWKAGQSIPVKAKRGWLLIIRKKGA
;
A
#
# COMPACT_ATOMS: atom_id res chain seq x y z
N MET A 1 15.63 -84.24 31.74
CA MET A 1 15.86 -83.89 33.15
C MET A 1 16.96 -82.84 33.21
N LYS A 2 16.68 -81.68 33.84
CA LYS A 2 17.55 -80.46 33.94
C LYS A 2 17.65 -79.72 32.59
N THR A 3 17.33 -78.43 32.42
CA THR A 3 17.46 -77.25 33.29
C THR A 3 16.49 -76.14 32.83
N HIS A 4 15.59 -75.72 33.73
CA HIS A 4 14.93 -74.41 33.69
C HIS A 4 15.73 -73.48 34.59
N PHE A 5 16.58 -72.60 34.04
CA PHE A 5 17.14 -71.40 34.70
C PHE A 5 18.14 -70.73 33.74
N LEU A 6 17.68 -70.14 32.63
CA LEU A 6 18.50 -69.18 31.86
C LEU A 6 17.66 -68.32 30.89
N LEU A 7 16.51 -67.83 31.33
CA LEU A 7 15.65 -66.95 30.52
C LEU A 7 15.17 -65.73 31.31
N TYR A 8 16.07 -65.06 32.04
CA TYR A 8 15.73 -63.81 32.76
C TYR A 8 16.89 -62.82 32.97
N ARG A 9 17.96 -62.91 32.17
CA ARG A 9 19.12 -61.98 32.26
C ARG A 9 19.68 -61.49 30.92
N LEU A 10 18.87 -61.46 29.86
CA LEU A 10 19.27 -60.91 28.56
C LEU A 10 18.26 -59.88 28.01
N LEU A 11 17.78 -58.98 28.87
CA LEU A 11 16.84 -57.90 28.48
C LEU A 11 17.16 -56.56 29.15
N LEU A 12 18.43 -56.34 29.50
CA LEU A 12 18.88 -55.13 30.19
C LEU A 12 20.30 -54.72 29.74
N PHE A 13 20.48 -54.53 28.43
CA PHE A 13 21.59 -53.74 27.85
C PHE A 13 21.16 -53.28 26.44
N LEU A 14 20.21 -52.34 26.40
CA LEU A 14 19.84 -51.56 25.21
C LEU A 14 19.67 -50.11 25.67
N THR A 15 20.77 -49.53 26.16
CA THR A 15 20.92 -48.10 26.39
C THR A 15 21.53 -47.45 25.16
N VAL A 16 20.70 -46.63 24.51
CA VAL A 16 21.04 -45.33 23.91
C VAL A 16 22.12 -45.34 22.82
N CYS A 17 21.76 -45.83 21.64
CA CYS A 17 22.14 -45.12 20.41
C CYS A 17 20.88 -44.37 19.94
N LEU A 18 20.85 -43.06 20.21
CA LEU A 18 19.94 -42.15 19.50
C LEU A 18 20.19 -42.37 18.00
N PRO A 19 19.17 -42.67 17.17
CA PRO A 19 19.37 -42.59 15.74
C PRO A 19 19.74 -41.15 15.43
N SER A 20 20.82 -40.97 14.65
CA SER A 20 21.13 -39.70 14.00
C SER A 20 19.83 -39.15 13.45
N ALA A 21 19.42 -37.97 13.91
CA ALA A 21 18.21 -37.32 13.46
C ALA A 21 18.31 -37.18 11.94
N THR A 22 17.59 -38.05 11.21
CA THR A 22 17.20 -37.73 9.85
C THR A 22 16.44 -36.42 9.96
N LEU A 23 17.08 -35.33 9.52
CA LEU A 23 16.47 -34.02 9.32
C LEU A 23 15.27 -34.25 8.39
N LEU A 24 14.10 -34.50 8.98
CA LEU A 24 12.83 -34.37 8.28
C LEU A 24 12.79 -32.93 7.78
N ALA A 25 12.50 -32.75 6.49
CA ALA A 25 12.27 -31.43 5.94
C ALA A 25 11.20 -30.74 6.80
N ASP A 26 11.58 -29.65 7.48
CA ASP A 26 10.67 -28.86 8.28
C ASP A 26 9.68 -28.17 7.34
N ASP A 27 8.38 -28.27 7.64
CA ASP A 27 7.30 -27.63 6.90
C ASP A 27 6.92 -26.27 7.50
N GLY A 28 7.79 -25.71 8.36
CA GLY A 28 7.58 -24.46 9.06
C GLY A 28 6.77 -24.59 10.35
N THR A 29 6.33 -25.80 10.71
CA THR A 29 5.52 -26.00 11.93
C THR A 29 6.35 -26.16 13.19
N ALA A 30 7.68 -26.31 13.09
CA ALA A 30 8.52 -26.52 14.27
C ALA A 30 8.44 -25.39 15.30
N ILE A 31 8.15 -24.16 14.88
CA ILE A 31 7.96 -23.02 15.78
C ILE A 31 6.71 -23.15 16.68
N ASN A 32 5.76 -24.01 16.28
CA ASN A 32 4.52 -24.28 17.00
C ASN A 32 4.58 -25.55 17.86
N ARG A 33 5.74 -26.20 17.95
CA ARG A 33 5.91 -27.40 18.78
C ARG A 33 5.81 -27.05 20.27
N PRO A 34 5.16 -27.90 21.09
CA PRO A 34 5.14 -27.70 22.53
C PRO A 34 6.53 -27.68 23.15
N TYR A 35 6.71 -26.84 24.17
CA TYR A 35 7.94 -26.73 24.96
C TYR A 35 7.61 -26.48 26.43
N ALA A 36 8.54 -26.77 27.35
CA ALA A 36 8.28 -26.78 28.79
C ALA A 36 9.47 -26.27 29.61
N PRO A 37 9.72 -24.94 29.69
CA PRO A 37 10.90 -24.39 30.36
C PRO A 37 10.95 -24.68 31.86
N ASP A 38 9.78 -24.75 32.50
CA ASP A 38 9.65 -25.03 33.94
C ASP A 38 9.07 -26.44 34.18
N GLY A 39 9.17 -27.34 33.20
CA GLY A 39 8.50 -28.65 33.23
C GLY A 39 6.98 -28.58 33.05
N ILE A 40 6.43 -27.40 32.76
CA ILE A 40 5.01 -27.17 32.44
C ILE A 40 4.92 -26.84 30.95
N PRO A 41 4.19 -27.62 30.14
CA PRO A 41 4.15 -27.43 28.70
C PRO A 41 3.31 -26.21 28.28
N PHE A 42 3.83 -25.47 27.31
CA PHE A 42 3.10 -24.51 26.48
C PHE A 42 2.62 -25.24 25.23
N THR A 43 1.33 -25.13 24.94
CA THR A 43 0.65 -25.88 23.87
C THR A 43 -0.34 -24.99 23.12
N ILE A 44 -0.80 -25.45 21.96
CA ILE A 44 -1.95 -24.87 21.26
C ILE A 44 -3.18 -25.70 21.65
N ALA A 45 -4.30 -25.04 21.94
CA ALA A 45 -5.53 -25.76 22.26
C ALA A 45 -6.09 -26.50 21.04
N ASN A 46 -6.62 -27.70 21.28
CA ASN A 46 -7.25 -28.51 20.23
C ASN A 46 -8.49 -27.84 19.61
N THR A 47 -9.12 -26.93 20.34
CA THR A 47 -10.28 -26.18 19.86
C THR A 47 -10.17 -24.74 20.36
N PRO A 48 -10.21 -23.74 19.44
CA PRO A 48 -10.18 -22.34 19.84
C PRO A 48 -11.43 -21.98 20.64
N TRP A 49 -11.26 -21.28 21.76
CA TRP A 49 -12.37 -20.73 22.53
C TRP A 49 -12.79 -19.34 21.99
N LYS A 50 -13.81 -18.71 22.59
CA LYS A 50 -14.21 -17.34 22.25
C LYS A 50 -13.23 -16.35 22.85
N ALA A 51 -12.50 -15.61 22.03
CA ALA A 51 -11.55 -14.61 22.50
C ALA A 51 -12.25 -13.48 23.26
N ASP A 52 -13.50 -13.13 22.92
CA ASP A 52 -14.21 -12.05 23.63
C ASP A 52 -14.30 -12.34 25.14
N LEU A 53 -13.76 -11.42 25.95
CA LEU A 53 -13.68 -11.48 27.41
C LEU A 53 -12.84 -12.62 27.98
N GLN A 54 -12.13 -13.40 27.16
CA GLN A 54 -11.25 -14.50 27.59
C GLN A 54 -9.81 -14.31 27.08
N GLY A 55 -9.62 -13.60 25.98
CA GLY A 55 -8.31 -13.38 25.36
C GLY A 55 -7.74 -14.61 24.67
N ASN A 56 -6.46 -14.53 24.29
CA ASN A 56 -5.81 -15.56 23.47
C ASN A 56 -5.07 -16.63 24.29
N HIS A 57 -4.96 -16.45 25.61
CA HIS A 57 -4.08 -17.25 26.44
C HIS A 57 -4.73 -17.69 27.75
N ARG A 58 -4.55 -18.98 28.11
CA ARG A 58 -4.99 -19.53 29.40
C ARG A 58 -4.01 -20.54 29.99
N ALA A 59 -4.01 -20.66 31.31
CA ALA A 59 -3.39 -21.78 32.02
C ALA A 59 -4.47 -22.79 32.45
N VAL A 60 -4.21 -24.08 32.28
CA VAL A 60 -5.06 -25.16 32.78
C VAL A 60 -4.51 -25.64 34.11
N ILE A 61 -5.30 -25.57 35.17
CA ILE A 61 -4.84 -25.91 36.52
C ILE A 61 -5.74 -26.99 37.15
N GLN A 62 -5.16 -27.78 38.05
CA GLN A 62 -5.81 -28.85 38.80
C GLN A 62 -5.82 -28.49 40.29
N VAL A 63 -7.01 -28.56 40.90
CA VAL A 63 -7.21 -28.35 42.34
C VAL A 63 -7.63 -29.68 42.95
N ASP A 64 -6.78 -30.25 43.79
CA ASP A 64 -7.09 -31.53 44.46
C ASP A 64 -7.64 -31.34 45.88
N LYS A 65 -7.18 -30.29 46.56
CA LYS A 65 -7.55 -29.95 47.95
C LYS A 65 -7.66 -28.44 48.12
N ALA A 66 -8.58 -28.00 48.97
CA ALA A 66 -8.73 -26.61 49.36
C ALA A 66 -8.75 -26.47 50.89
N LYS A 67 -8.27 -25.34 51.42
CA LYS A 67 -8.26 -25.03 52.86
C LYS A 67 -8.63 -23.56 53.05
N ARG A 68 -9.42 -23.23 54.07
CA ARG A 68 -9.95 -21.87 54.27
C ARG A 68 -10.69 -21.32 53.04
N ASN A 69 -11.33 -22.20 52.27
CA ASN A 69 -11.98 -21.87 51.00
C ASN A 69 -11.03 -21.13 50.04
N ALA A 70 -9.74 -21.49 50.03
CA ALA A 70 -8.76 -20.92 49.13
C ALA A 70 -7.69 -21.95 48.73
N VAL A 71 -7.13 -21.76 47.55
CA VAL A 71 -5.98 -22.49 47.02
C VAL A 71 -5.03 -21.47 46.39
N ARG A 72 -3.72 -21.69 46.51
CA ARG A 72 -2.67 -20.91 45.83
C ARG A 72 -2.31 -21.57 44.50
N VAL A 73 -2.07 -20.78 43.47
CA VAL A 73 -1.42 -21.22 42.24
C VAL A 73 -0.26 -20.29 41.86
N ILE A 74 0.83 -20.86 41.35
CA ILE A 74 1.96 -20.12 40.78
C ILE A 74 2.01 -20.44 39.29
N LEU A 75 1.84 -19.42 38.45
CA LEU A 75 1.81 -19.52 37.00
C LEU A 75 3.15 -18.99 36.44
N PRO A 76 4.14 -19.82 36.09
CA PRO A 76 5.37 -19.38 35.46
C PRO A 76 5.13 -19.06 33.96
N TRP A 77 4.37 -18.00 33.70
CA TRP A 77 3.84 -17.69 32.37
C TRP A 77 4.86 -17.06 31.40
N ARG A 78 6.01 -16.58 31.90
CA ARG A 78 7.10 -15.97 31.12
C ARG A 78 6.65 -14.97 30.04
N ARG A 79 5.88 -13.97 30.46
CA ARG A 79 5.21 -12.97 29.62
C ARG A 79 6.17 -11.91 29.08
N PRO A 80 6.15 -11.62 27.75
CA PRO A 80 6.94 -10.55 27.14
C PRO A 80 6.22 -9.19 27.17
N ASP A 81 4.90 -9.17 27.38
CA ASP A 81 4.08 -7.98 27.29
C ASP A 81 4.37 -6.97 28.41
N LEU A 82 4.28 -5.67 28.08
CA LEU A 82 4.51 -4.59 29.03
C LEU A 82 3.32 -4.42 29.98
N ARG A 83 3.56 -4.01 31.24
CA ARG A 83 2.53 -3.72 32.26
C ARG A 83 1.64 -4.93 32.55
N VAL A 84 2.25 -5.96 33.13
CA VAL A 84 1.59 -7.25 33.45
C VAL A 84 0.43 -7.05 34.43
N ASP A 85 0.59 -6.14 35.37
CA ASP A 85 -0.32 -5.80 36.46
C ASP A 85 -1.57 -5.04 36.02
N THR A 86 -1.54 -4.37 34.86
CA THR A 86 -2.69 -3.62 34.34
C THR A 86 -3.67 -4.50 33.56
N LYS A 87 -3.52 -5.83 33.58
CA LYS A 87 -4.37 -6.77 32.82
C LYS A 87 -5.08 -7.70 33.79
N ARG A 88 -6.39 -7.87 33.59
CA ARG A 88 -7.24 -8.69 34.45
C ARG A 88 -6.80 -10.14 34.45
N ILE A 89 -6.95 -10.81 35.60
CA ILE A 89 -6.93 -12.27 35.69
C ILE A 89 -8.36 -12.77 35.86
N LYS A 90 -8.76 -13.77 35.08
CA LYS A 90 -10.09 -14.40 35.14
C LYS A 90 -9.93 -15.90 35.29
N ILE A 91 -10.57 -16.46 36.31
CA ILE A 91 -10.53 -17.90 36.59
C ILE A 91 -11.93 -18.48 36.37
N VAL A 92 -12.02 -19.54 35.57
CA VAL A 92 -13.27 -20.21 35.19
C VAL A 92 -13.22 -21.66 35.65
N ASP A 93 -14.26 -22.12 36.32
CA ASP A 93 -14.43 -23.54 36.64
C ASP A 93 -14.66 -24.34 35.35
N ALA A 94 -13.79 -25.31 35.07
CA ALA A 94 -13.85 -26.04 33.80
C ALA A 94 -15.08 -26.97 33.71
N THR A 95 -15.69 -27.32 34.85
CA THR A 95 -16.86 -28.20 34.92
C THR A 95 -18.15 -27.40 34.75
N THR A 96 -18.30 -26.29 35.48
CA THR A 96 -19.55 -25.52 35.48
C THR A 96 -19.55 -24.35 34.49
N GLY A 97 -18.37 -23.89 34.05
CA GLY A 97 -18.23 -22.67 33.25
C GLY A 97 -18.34 -21.38 34.07
N ASP A 98 -18.50 -21.46 35.40
CA ASP A 98 -18.67 -20.29 36.24
C ASP A 98 -17.37 -19.50 36.43
N ASN A 99 -17.49 -18.17 36.46
CA ASN A 99 -16.40 -17.28 36.86
C ASN A 99 -16.20 -17.31 38.38
N VAL A 100 -14.96 -17.50 38.81
CA VAL A 100 -14.56 -17.33 40.21
C VAL A 100 -14.45 -15.83 40.51
N GLN A 101 -15.21 -15.35 41.50
CA GLN A 101 -15.21 -13.94 41.93
C GLN A 101 -14.05 -13.65 42.90
N ASN A 102 -13.85 -14.53 43.88
CA ASN A 102 -12.84 -14.36 44.92
C ASN A 102 -11.47 -14.78 44.40
N ILE A 103 -10.70 -13.80 43.92
CA ILE A 103 -9.33 -13.94 43.42
C ILE A 103 -8.48 -12.86 44.10
N LYS A 104 -7.31 -13.23 44.60
CA LYS A 104 -6.28 -12.32 45.13
C LYS A 104 -4.98 -12.56 44.40
N ALA A 105 -4.40 -11.51 43.81
CA ALA A 105 -3.04 -11.55 43.32
C ALA A 105 -2.07 -11.18 44.46
N TYR A 106 -1.11 -12.07 44.76
CA TYR A 106 -0.02 -11.78 45.69
C TYR A 106 1.17 -11.11 44.99
N SER A 107 1.44 -11.52 43.75
CA SER A 107 2.51 -10.95 42.94
C SER A 107 2.22 -11.20 41.47
N LEU A 108 2.33 -10.17 40.64
CA LEU A 108 2.26 -10.26 39.19
C LEU A 108 3.55 -9.69 38.61
N THR A 109 4.32 -10.53 37.95
CA THR A 109 5.60 -10.17 37.33
C THR A 109 5.65 -10.74 35.92
N PRO A 110 6.55 -10.26 35.04
CA PRO A 110 6.77 -10.88 33.73
C PRO A 110 7.07 -12.39 33.82
N GLU A 111 7.85 -12.83 34.81
CA GLU A 111 8.20 -14.26 34.94
C GLU A 111 7.04 -15.12 35.43
N LYS A 112 6.27 -14.62 36.40
CA LYS A 112 5.22 -15.40 37.06
C LYS A 112 4.06 -14.58 37.61
N GLY A 113 2.90 -15.24 37.71
CA GLY A 113 1.74 -14.80 38.47
C GLY A 113 1.51 -15.69 39.70
N GLU A 114 1.41 -15.09 40.89
CA GLU A 114 1.09 -15.79 42.13
C GLU A 114 -0.29 -15.37 42.63
N LEU A 115 -1.22 -16.32 42.65
CA LEU A 115 -2.64 -16.06 42.89
C LEU A 115 -3.15 -16.95 44.02
N ALA A 116 -4.16 -16.46 44.74
CA ALA A 116 -5.07 -17.30 45.50
C ALA A 116 -6.50 -17.10 44.98
N PHE A 117 -7.29 -18.17 44.96
CA PHE A 117 -8.70 -18.10 44.59
C PHE A 117 -9.55 -19.08 45.39
N MET A 118 -10.86 -18.83 45.43
CA MET A 118 -11.83 -19.69 46.09
C MET A 118 -12.43 -20.71 45.09
N PRO A 119 -11.99 -21.97 45.09
CA PRO A 119 -12.56 -22.99 44.20
C PRO A 119 -13.96 -23.40 44.68
N LYS A 120 -14.87 -23.63 43.73
CA LYS A 120 -16.22 -24.19 44.00
C LYS A 120 -16.29 -25.70 43.82
N THR A 121 -15.45 -26.24 42.94
CA THR A 121 -15.34 -27.66 42.59
C THR A 121 -14.00 -28.19 43.08
N VAL A 122 -14.01 -29.11 44.04
CA VAL A 122 -12.81 -29.72 44.62
C VAL A 122 -13.07 -31.23 44.83
N PRO A 123 -12.31 -32.14 44.17
CA PRO A 123 -11.27 -31.87 43.18
C PRO A 123 -11.85 -31.35 41.85
N GLY A 124 -11.12 -30.49 41.12
CA GLY A 124 -11.61 -29.88 39.88
C GLY A 124 -10.54 -29.21 39.03
N LYS A 125 -10.84 -29.04 37.74
CA LYS A 125 -10.01 -28.28 36.79
C LYS A 125 -10.51 -26.85 36.65
N TYR A 126 -9.57 -25.93 36.42
CA TYR A 126 -9.87 -24.52 36.21
C TYR A 126 -9.07 -23.96 35.02
N TYR A 127 -9.65 -22.99 34.33
CA TYR A 127 -8.98 -22.19 33.29
C TYR A 127 -8.65 -20.81 33.85
N VAL A 128 -7.37 -20.43 33.83
CA VAL A 128 -6.91 -19.09 34.23
C VAL A 128 -6.56 -18.30 32.98
N TYR A 129 -7.44 -17.41 32.56
CA TYR A 129 -7.19 -16.46 31.48
C TYR A 129 -6.42 -15.26 32.03
N TYR A 130 -5.22 -15.01 31.47
CA TYR A 130 -4.26 -14.02 32.02
C TYR A 130 -3.96 -12.84 31.09
N LEU A 131 -4.58 -12.81 29.90
CA LEU A 131 -4.58 -11.71 28.94
C LEU A 131 -5.99 -11.48 28.33
N PRO A 132 -7.07 -11.44 29.14
CA PRO A 132 -8.42 -11.28 28.59
C PRO A 132 -8.61 -9.86 28.02
N TYR A 133 -9.23 -9.77 26.85
CA TYR A 133 -9.56 -8.51 26.17
C TYR A 133 -11.01 -8.53 25.68
N ARG A 134 -11.53 -7.37 25.27
CA ARG A 134 -12.83 -7.25 24.60
C ARG A 134 -12.64 -7.29 23.08
N TYR A 135 -13.23 -8.28 22.42
CA TYR A 135 -13.14 -8.40 20.96
C TYR A 135 -13.98 -7.31 20.29
N ARG A 136 -13.38 -6.59 19.34
CA ARG A 136 -14.08 -5.57 18.55
C ARG A 136 -14.80 -6.26 17.39
N LYS A 137 -16.10 -5.99 17.25
CA LYS A 137 -16.95 -6.58 16.21
C LYS A 137 -17.05 -5.73 14.95
N GLU A 138 -16.54 -4.51 15.00
CA GLU A 138 -16.62 -3.53 13.91
C GLU A 138 -15.21 -3.11 13.51
N ALA A 139 -15.03 -2.80 12.22
CA ALA A 139 -13.78 -2.25 11.71
C ALA A 139 -13.59 -0.81 12.19
N ASN A 140 -12.34 -0.38 12.41
CA ASN A 140 -12.04 0.98 12.86
C ASN A 140 -10.59 1.38 12.52
N ASP A 141 -10.31 2.68 12.51
CA ASP A 141 -9.03 3.28 12.19
C ASP A 141 -8.31 3.77 13.47
N ALA A 142 -7.14 3.22 13.79
CA ALA A 142 -6.30 3.68 14.90
C ALA A 142 -5.30 4.79 14.51
N ARG A 143 -5.17 5.14 13.21
CA ARG A 143 -4.11 6.03 12.72
C ARG A 143 -4.19 7.43 13.30
N TYR A 144 -5.42 7.88 13.59
CA TYR A 144 -5.74 9.24 14.03
C TYR A 144 -6.42 9.21 15.41
N GLY A 145 -5.67 8.88 16.46
CA GLY A 145 -6.22 8.83 17.81
C GLY A 145 -5.26 8.40 18.90
N LYS A 146 -5.77 8.27 20.12
CA LYS A 146 -5.03 7.62 21.21
C LYS A 146 -4.94 6.11 20.91
N PRO A 147 -3.80 5.47 21.20
CA PRO A 147 -3.66 4.03 21.01
C PRO A 147 -4.75 3.25 21.76
N TRP A 148 -5.28 2.18 21.15
CA TRP A 148 -6.23 1.30 21.83
C TRP A 148 -5.56 0.52 22.96
N ASN A 149 -6.37 0.10 23.94
CA ASN A 149 -5.97 -0.78 25.01
C ASN A 149 -7.16 -1.65 25.39
N ASP A 150 -7.38 -2.72 24.63
CA ASP A 150 -8.62 -3.52 24.74
C ASP A 150 -8.57 -4.62 25.80
N TYR A 151 -7.42 -4.76 26.48
CA TYR A 151 -7.31 -5.61 27.65
C TYR A 151 -8.28 -5.18 28.75
N LEU A 152 -8.90 -6.17 29.38
CA LEU A 152 -9.76 -5.90 30.54
C LEU A 152 -8.88 -5.39 31.69
N PRO A 153 -9.25 -4.28 32.36
CA PRO A 153 -8.52 -3.80 33.52
C PRO A 153 -8.72 -4.73 34.72
N PRO A 154 -7.78 -4.74 35.69
CA PRO A 154 -7.96 -5.46 36.95
C PRO A 154 -9.24 -5.03 37.65
N VAL A 155 -9.88 -5.99 38.34
CA VAL A 155 -11.13 -5.76 39.09
C VAL A 155 -10.95 -6.34 40.49
N ASP A 156 -11.18 -5.52 41.52
CA ASP A 156 -11.11 -5.94 42.93
C ASP A 156 -12.51 -6.13 43.51
N ASN A 157 -13.13 -7.26 43.16
CA ASN A 157 -14.48 -7.64 43.61
C ASN A 157 -14.45 -8.84 44.57
N ALA A 158 -13.28 -9.17 45.12
CA ALA A 158 -13.18 -10.26 46.08
C ALA A 158 -13.88 -9.85 47.39
N ASP A 159 -14.63 -10.79 47.98
CA ASP A 159 -15.31 -10.58 49.26
C ASP A 159 -14.29 -10.13 50.34
N PRO A 160 -14.46 -8.93 50.94
CA PRO A 160 -13.56 -8.44 51.99
C PRO A 160 -13.42 -9.41 53.17
N ALA A 161 -14.48 -10.14 53.53
CA ALA A 161 -14.45 -11.14 54.59
C ALA A 161 -13.64 -12.39 54.21
N TRP A 162 -13.59 -12.73 52.92
CA TRP A 162 -12.70 -13.78 52.40
C TRP A 162 -11.25 -13.30 52.40
N LEU A 163 -10.99 -12.07 51.91
CA LEU A 163 -9.65 -11.48 51.89
C LEU A 163 -9.02 -11.40 53.29
N ALA A 164 -9.80 -11.02 54.30
CA ALA A 164 -9.34 -10.94 55.69
C ALA A 164 -8.93 -12.31 56.28
N LYS A 165 -9.46 -13.42 55.76
CA LYS A 165 -9.15 -14.79 56.21
C LYS A 165 -7.91 -15.38 55.52
N LEU A 166 -7.45 -14.74 54.43
CA LEU A 166 -6.26 -15.18 53.71
C LEU A 166 -4.98 -14.85 54.50
N PRO A 167 -3.98 -15.74 54.48
CA PRO A 167 -2.69 -15.45 55.08
C PRO A 167 -1.97 -14.31 54.35
N GLN A 168 -1.11 -13.57 55.07
CA GLN A 168 -0.25 -12.54 54.45
C GLN A 168 0.70 -13.13 53.39
N THR A 169 1.14 -14.37 53.59
CA THR A 169 1.91 -15.13 52.61
C THR A 169 1.09 -16.29 52.07
N SER A 170 1.02 -16.40 50.75
CA SER A 170 0.26 -17.45 50.06
C SER A 170 0.78 -18.87 50.36
N SER A 171 2.03 -19.02 50.81
CA SER A 171 2.69 -20.32 51.10
C SER A 171 1.99 -21.16 52.17
N LYS A 172 1.08 -20.57 52.95
CA LYS A 172 0.26 -21.27 53.96
C LYS A 172 -1.02 -21.90 53.37
N LEU A 173 -1.31 -21.68 52.09
CA LEU A 173 -2.45 -22.26 51.38
C LEU A 173 -2.05 -23.57 50.65
N PRO A 174 -3.00 -24.52 50.44
CA PRO A 174 -2.78 -25.65 49.53
C PRO A 174 -2.43 -25.15 48.13
N VAL A 175 -1.60 -25.91 47.41
CA VAL A 175 -1.11 -25.54 46.08
C VAL A 175 -1.90 -26.29 45.02
N ALA A 176 -2.42 -25.56 44.04
CA ALA A 176 -2.96 -26.10 42.80
C ALA A 176 -1.82 -26.35 41.80
N THR A 177 -1.96 -27.41 41.01
CA THR A 177 -0.96 -27.82 40.01
C THR A 177 -1.28 -27.17 38.67
N VAL A 178 -0.31 -26.50 38.06
CA VAL A 178 -0.45 -26.04 36.68
C VAL A 178 -0.15 -27.21 35.76
N LEU A 179 -1.12 -27.60 34.94
CA LEU A 179 -0.98 -28.73 34.03
C LEU A 179 -0.30 -28.30 32.73
N ARG A 180 -0.67 -27.13 32.20
CA ARG A 180 -0.14 -26.56 30.94
C ARG A 180 -0.62 -25.13 30.71
N PHE A 181 0.07 -24.44 29.81
CA PHE A 181 -0.41 -23.21 29.17
C PHE A 181 -0.93 -23.53 27.77
N GLU A 182 -2.02 -22.88 27.40
CA GLU A 182 -2.67 -23.03 26.10
C GLU A 182 -2.82 -21.66 25.44
N ALA A 183 -2.35 -21.56 24.20
CA ALA A 183 -2.76 -20.51 23.28
C ALA A 183 -4.00 -20.94 22.49
N ARG A 184 -4.80 -19.96 22.10
CA ARG A 184 -6.06 -20.18 21.38
C ARG A 184 -5.85 -20.78 19.99
N SER A 185 -4.81 -20.34 19.28
CA SER A 185 -4.46 -20.80 17.94
C SER A 185 -2.93 -20.80 17.74
N ALA A 186 -2.46 -21.34 16.62
CA ALA A 186 -1.05 -21.26 16.24
C ALA A 186 -0.57 -19.81 16.02
N PHE A 187 -1.44 -18.94 15.51
CA PHE A 187 -1.12 -17.53 15.31
C PHE A 187 -0.88 -16.80 16.63
N ASP A 188 -1.63 -17.18 17.67
CA ASP A 188 -1.52 -16.61 19.01
C ASP A 188 -0.44 -17.27 19.88
N PHE A 189 0.24 -18.32 19.38
CA PHE A 189 1.10 -19.14 20.23
C PHE A 189 2.35 -18.39 20.71
N PHE A 190 2.55 -18.34 22.02
CA PHE A 190 3.84 -17.93 22.58
C PHE A 190 4.88 -19.03 22.36
N THR A 191 5.78 -18.78 21.43
CA THR A 191 6.90 -19.67 21.07
C THR A 191 8.05 -19.53 22.08
N GLU A 192 9.06 -20.43 22.02
CA GLU A 192 10.29 -20.29 22.81
C GLU A 192 11.04 -18.97 22.58
N MET A 193 10.89 -18.38 21.39
CA MET A 193 11.43 -17.05 21.05
C MET A 193 10.52 -15.90 21.50
N GLY A 194 9.27 -16.18 21.84
CA GLY A 194 8.26 -15.23 22.29
C GLY A 194 8.01 -15.22 23.81
N THR A 195 8.66 -16.10 24.57
CA THR A 195 8.64 -16.07 26.05
C THR A 195 9.98 -15.68 26.63
N ILE A 196 9.94 -15.04 27.80
CA ILE A 196 11.14 -14.49 28.45
C ILE A 196 11.90 -15.54 29.26
N ALA A 197 13.23 -15.44 29.22
CA ALA A 197 14.10 -16.01 30.23
C ALA A 197 13.83 -15.36 31.60
N THR A 198 13.99 -16.13 32.68
CA THR A 198 13.99 -15.54 34.03
C THR A 198 15.26 -14.71 34.26
N GLN A 199 15.22 -13.83 35.25
CA GLN A 199 16.36 -13.05 35.71
C GLN A 199 17.51 -13.99 36.12
N ARG A 200 17.20 -15.11 36.76
CA ARG A 200 18.20 -16.12 37.15
C ARG A 200 18.88 -16.75 35.94
N GLU A 201 18.11 -17.14 34.92
CA GLU A 201 18.66 -17.71 33.69
C GLU A 201 19.46 -16.68 32.90
N THR A 202 18.96 -15.45 32.82
CA THR A 202 19.68 -14.33 32.18
C THR A 202 21.01 -14.07 32.88
N GLN A 203 21.03 -14.04 34.22
CA GLN A 203 22.27 -13.87 34.98
C GLN A 203 23.23 -15.05 34.78
N LYS A 204 22.72 -16.28 34.69
CA LYS A 204 23.54 -17.46 34.39
C LYS A 204 24.22 -17.32 33.02
N LEU A 205 23.47 -16.86 32.01
CA LEU A 205 24.01 -16.61 30.67
C LEU A 205 25.07 -15.48 30.69
N LEU A 206 24.80 -14.38 31.39
CA LEU A 206 25.75 -13.28 31.55
C LEU A 206 27.03 -13.68 32.29
N ASN A 207 26.95 -14.61 33.24
CA ASN A 207 28.11 -15.11 33.97
C ASN A 207 28.94 -16.07 33.11
N ALA A 208 28.28 -16.85 32.23
CA ALA A 208 28.96 -17.76 31.31
C ALA A 208 29.64 -17.03 30.15
N HIS A 209 29.18 -15.83 29.80
CA HIS A 209 29.61 -15.06 28.63
C HIS A 209 30.00 -13.62 29.00
N PRO A 210 31.27 -13.39 29.40
CA PRO A 210 31.75 -12.07 29.81
C PRO A 210 31.91 -11.09 28.64
N GLU A 211 32.01 -11.58 27.39
CA GLU A 211 32.19 -10.77 26.19
C GLU A 211 31.04 -9.80 25.92
N ASN A 212 31.31 -8.74 25.14
CA ASN A 212 30.30 -7.80 24.65
C ASN A 212 30.61 -7.39 23.20
N PRO A 213 29.64 -7.49 22.27
CA PRO A 213 28.31 -8.09 22.44
C PRO A 213 28.39 -9.61 22.54
N ILE A 214 27.33 -10.24 23.06
CA ILE A 214 27.11 -11.69 22.97
C ILE A 214 26.38 -11.96 21.65
N LEU A 215 26.87 -12.93 20.88
CA LEU A 215 26.39 -13.22 19.52
C LEU A 215 25.64 -14.55 19.49
N PHE A 216 24.52 -14.58 18.78
CA PHE A 216 23.70 -15.77 18.55
C PHE A 216 23.48 -15.97 17.06
N GLN A 217 23.28 -17.22 16.64
CA GLN A 217 22.82 -17.55 15.30
C GLN A 217 21.54 -18.37 15.41
N GLU A 218 20.54 -18.00 14.60
CA GLU A 218 19.22 -18.64 14.59
C GLU A 218 18.71 -18.85 13.17
N ASP A 219 17.98 -19.95 12.98
CA ASP A 219 17.27 -20.22 11.75
C ASP A 219 16.07 -19.28 11.59
N ARG A 220 15.62 -19.04 10.35
CA ARG A 220 14.42 -18.25 10.03
C ARG A 220 13.16 -18.68 10.80
N ILE A 221 13.00 -19.97 11.13
CA ILE A 221 11.83 -20.45 11.88
C ILE A 221 11.83 -19.93 13.33
N TYR A 222 12.99 -19.56 13.88
CA TYR A 222 13.17 -19.04 15.24
C TYR A 222 13.46 -17.52 15.20
N ALA A 223 12.52 -16.75 14.64
CA ALA A 223 12.62 -15.29 14.56
C ALA A 223 12.97 -14.62 15.91
N ILE A 224 14.08 -13.88 15.94
CA ILE A 224 14.50 -13.04 17.05
C ILE A 224 13.59 -11.83 17.11
N ARG A 225 12.64 -11.85 18.07
CA ARG A 225 11.51 -10.92 18.11
C ARG A 225 11.51 -9.94 19.30
N MET A 226 12.29 -10.20 20.35
CA MET A 226 12.37 -9.35 21.53
C MET A 226 13.64 -8.49 21.52
N GLN A 227 13.49 -7.20 21.76
CA GLN A 227 14.61 -6.24 21.74
C GLN A 227 15.22 -5.95 23.13
N LYS A 228 14.51 -6.27 24.21
CA LYS A 228 14.91 -5.89 25.59
C LYS A 228 15.01 -7.08 26.56
N GLN A 229 14.60 -8.27 26.12
CA GLN A 229 14.48 -9.46 26.97
C GLN A 229 15.05 -10.66 26.23
N ILE A 230 15.75 -11.51 26.97
CA ILE A 230 16.34 -12.73 26.42
C ILE A 230 15.24 -13.79 26.25
N PRO A 231 15.14 -14.46 25.09
CA PRO A 231 14.19 -15.55 24.91
C PRO A 231 14.58 -16.79 25.70
N VAL A 232 13.57 -17.55 26.13
CA VAL A 232 13.75 -18.87 26.75
C VAL A 232 14.63 -19.78 25.90
N ARG A 233 14.48 -19.74 24.58
CA ARG A 233 15.28 -20.57 23.67
C ARG A 233 16.78 -20.48 23.93
N TRP A 234 17.32 -19.28 24.13
CA TRP A 234 18.77 -19.05 24.29
C TRP A 234 19.29 -19.55 25.63
N THR A 235 18.44 -19.68 26.65
CA THR A 235 18.87 -20.23 27.95
C THR A 235 18.92 -21.75 27.95
N HIS A 236 18.17 -22.40 27.04
CA HIS A 236 18.17 -23.84 26.85
C HIS A 236 19.20 -24.33 25.83
N THR A 237 19.29 -23.65 24.70
CA THR A 237 20.22 -24.01 23.61
C THR A 237 21.65 -23.54 23.89
N GLY A 238 21.82 -22.47 24.67
CA GLY A 238 23.12 -21.83 24.92
C GLY A 238 23.59 -21.01 23.72
N LEU A 239 24.88 -20.66 23.68
CA LEU A 239 25.44 -19.99 22.50
C LEU A 239 25.66 -20.98 21.36
N ASN A 240 24.90 -20.81 20.27
CA ASN A 240 25.15 -21.48 19.00
C ASN A 240 26.40 -20.87 18.34
N LYS A 241 27.58 -21.43 18.67
CA LYS A 241 28.88 -20.98 18.12
C LYS A 241 29.00 -21.21 16.61
N ALA A 242 28.20 -22.09 16.03
CA ALA A 242 28.09 -22.34 14.61
C ALA A 242 26.61 -22.39 14.21
N PHE A 243 26.31 -22.02 12.97
CA PHE A 243 24.98 -22.14 12.39
C PHE A 243 24.97 -23.31 11.41
N GLU A 244 23.91 -24.12 11.45
CA GLU A 244 23.65 -25.18 10.49
C GLU A 244 22.23 -25.01 9.95
N GLY A 245 22.12 -24.91 8.62
CA GLY A 245 20.85 -24.77 7.91
C GLY A 245 20.69 -25.81 6.81
N SER A 246 19.45 -26.04 6.36
CA SER A 246 19.14 -26.98 5.27
C SER A 246 18.32 -26.29 4.19
N ALA A 247 18.84 -26.27 2.96
CA ALA A 247 18.24 -25.61 1.82
C ALA A 247 18.11 -26.55 0.61
N GLN A 248 17.19 -26.23 -0.28
CA GLN A 248 17.06 -26.87 -1.58
C GLN A 248 17.83 -26.10 -2.66
N ARG A 249 18.08 -26.74 -3.80
CA ARG A 249 18.62 -26.03 -4.97
C ARG A 249 17.66 -24.93 -5.41
N ASN A 250 18.22 -23.81 -5.85
CA ASN A 250 17.49 -22.58 -6.21
C ASN A 250 16.78 -21.88 -5.03
N GLU A 251 16.79 -22.40 -3.81
CA GLU A 251 16.15 -21.75 -2.66
C GLU A 251 16.83 -20.41 -2.31
N TYR A 252 16.04 -19.40 -1.95
CA TYR A 252 16.54 -18.25 -1.20
C TYR A 252 16.43 -18.54 0.30
N TYR A 253 17.54 -18.97 0.90
CA TYR A 253 17.58 -19.40 2.29
C TYR A 253 17.86 -18.22 3.22
N VAL A 254 17.21 -18.20 4.40
CA VAL A 254 17.25 -17.07 5.34
C VAL A 254 17.65 -17.55 6.74
N TRP A 255 18.48 -16.76 7.42
CA TRP A 255 18.88 -16.95 8.81
C TRP A 255 19.16 -15.62 9.50
N GLN A 256 19.50 -15.65 10.79
CA GLN A 256 19.71 -14.46 11.61
C GLN A 256 21.01 -14.52 12.42
N VAL A 257 21.63 -13.36 12.60
CA VAL A 257 22.65 -13.10 13.62
C VAL A 257 22.06 -12.19 14.68
N GLY A 258 21.93 -12.68 15.91
CA GLY A 258 21.48 -11.91 17.07
C GLY A 258 22.64 -11.24 17.79
N ILE A 259 22.51 -9.94 18.06
CA ILE A 259 23.52 -9.14 18.78
C ILE A 259 22.91 -8.65 20.07
N TRP A 260 23.43 -9.12 21.20
CA TRP A 260 23.03 -8.66 22.52
C TRP A 260 24.15 -7.87 23.20
N THR A 261 23.83 -6.65 23.67
CA THR A 261 24.80 -5.69 24.23
C THR A 261 24.59 -5.45 25.73
N PRO A 262 24.69 -6.45 26.61
CA PRO A 262 24.31 -6.28 28.01
C PRO A 262 25.19 -5.29 28.79
N ARG A 263 26.41 -5.00 28.31
CA ARG A 263 27.43 -4.26 29.08
C ARG A 263 27.63 -2.83 28.59
N GLN A 264 27.73 -2.66 27.28
CA GLN A 264 28.00 -1.37 26.64
C GLN A 264 27.42 -1.32 25.23
N ASN A 265 27.22 -0.11 24.72
CA ASN A 265 26.82 0.15 23.34
C ASN A 265 27.84 -0.48 22.37
N VAL A 266 27.36 -0.85 21.19
CA VAL A 266 28.21 -1.31 20.08
C VAL A 266 27.79 -0.56 18.84
N ASP A 267 28.70 0.28 18.34
CA ASP A 267 28.43 1.18 17.22
C ASP A 267 29.07 0.66 15.93
N LYS A 268 28.43 0.99 14.80
CA LYS A 268 28.87 0.63 13.44
C LYS A 268 29.13 -0.86 13.26
N VAL A 269 28.19 -1.69 13.70
CA VAL A 269 28.26 -3.13 13.44
C VAL A 269 28.22 -3.37 11.93
N ARG A 270 29.10 -4.26 11.45
CA ARG A 270 29.14 -4.73 10.06
C ARG A 270 29.28 -6.24 10.01
N LEU A 271 28.49 -6.87 9.14
CA LEU A 271 28.66 -8.26 8.74
C LEU A 271 29.38 -8.32 7.39
N SER A 272 30.32 -9.26 7.28
CA SER A 272 30.94 -9.65 6.02
C SER A 272 30.97 -11.17 5.92
N PHE A 273 30.93 -11.69 4.70
CA PHE A 273 30.74 -13.11 4.44
C PHE A 273 31.91 -13.66 3.62
N SER A 274 32.31 -14.90 3.91
CA SER A 274 33.14 -15.69 3.01
C SER A 274 32.29 -16.46 2.00
N ASP A 275 32.92 -16.96 0.94
CA ASP A 275 32.29 -17.94 0.06
C ASP A 275 31.89 -19.19 0.86
N LEU A 276 30.74 -19.78 0.54
CA LEU A 276 30.38 -21.08 1.10
C LEU A 276 30.98 -22.16 0.20
N LYS A 277 31.82 -23.04 0.75
CA LYS A 277 32.56 -24.05 -0.01
C LYS A 277 32.12 -25.45 0.39
N ASP A 278 31.74 -26.26 -0.59
CA ASP A 278 31.49 -27.67 -0.36
C ASP A 278 32.81 -28.41 -0.06
N THR A 279 32.84 -29.10 1.08
CA THR A 279 34.07 -29.72 1.60
C THR A 279 34.55 -30.93 0.79
N GLN A 280 33.68 -31.55 0.00
CA GLN A 280 34.00 -32.76 -0.77
C GLN A 280 34.38 -32.44 -2.22
N THR A 281 33.63 -31.55 -2.85
CA THR A 281 33.74 -31.26 -4.28
C THR A 281 34.47 -29.95 -4.59
N GLY A 282 34.63 -29.08 -3.59
CA GLY A 282 35.16 -27.73 -3.79
C GLY A 282 34.20 -26.78 -4.52
N ALA A 283 32.95 -27.17 -4.74
CA ALA A 283 31.93 -26.29 -5.31
C ALA A 283 31.71 -25.05 -4.43
N ILE A 284 31.41 -23.92 -5.05
CA ILE A 284 31.35 -22.62 -4.39
C ILE A 284 29.96 -22.00 -4.57
N ILE A 285 29.37 -21.55 -3.46
CA ILE A 285 28.32 -20.53 -3.47
C ILE A 285 29.02 -19.21 -3.15
N PRO A 286 29.10 -18.27 -4.10
CA PRO A 286 29.88 -17.05 -3.90
C PRO A 286 29.28 -16.17 -2.81
N LYS A 287 30.13 -15.45 -2.07
CA LYS A 287 29.67 -14.50 -1.04
C LYS A 287 28.78 -13.37 -1.56
N ASP A 288 28.84 -13.07 -2.86
CA ASP A 288 27.99 -12.04 -3.50
C ASP A 288 26.51 -12.44 -3.59
N GLN A 289 26.20 -13.72 -3.38
CA GLN A 289 24.85 -14.23 -3.25
C GLN A 289 24.27 -14.04 -1.84
N ILE A 290 25.07 -13.53 -0.90
CA ILE A 290 24.69 -13.34 0.50
C ILE A 290 24.43 -11.87 0.77
N THR A 291 23.31 -11.57 1.43
CA THR A 291 22.93 -10.20 1.81
C THR A 291 22.56 -10.14 3.28
N CYS A 292 22.99 -9.09 3.99
CA CYS A 292 22.43 -8.71 5.29
C CYS A 292 21.46 -7.54 5.11
N PHE A 293 20.16 -7.81 5.19
CA PHE A 293 19.12 -6.81 4.89
C PHE A 293 19.20 -5.58 5.80
N ASN A 294 19.66 -5.74 7.04
CA ASN A 294 19.75 -4.64 8.01
C ASN A 294 20.89 -3.65 7.71
N GLN A 295 21.87 -4.01 6.89
CA GLN A 295 23.05 -3.17 6.65
C GLN A 295 23.04 -2.51 5.28
N GLU A 296 22.35 -3.10 4.30
CA GLU A 296 22.34 -2.65 2.92
C GLU A 296 21.08 -3.09 2.16
N GLY A 297 20.90 -2.56 0.95
CA GLY A 297 19.86 -3.01 0.04
C GLY A 297 19.73 -2.13 -1.20
N THR A 298 18.56 -2.23 -1.85
CA THR A 298 18.17 -1.40 -2.97
C THR A 298 16.89 -0.66 -2.61
N ASN A 299 16.90 0.66 -2.73
CA ASN A 299 15.74 1.50 -2.46
C ASN A 299 14.67 1.32 -3.55
N TRP A 300 13.49 1.90 -3.34
CA TRP A 300 12.38 1.82 -4.29
C TRP A 300 12.65 2.52 -5.63
N ASP A 301 13.57 3.49 -5.67
CA ASP A 301 14.02 4.19 -6.87
C ASP A 301 15.24 3.50 -7.56
N GLY A 302 15.69 2.37 -7.02
CA GLY A 302 16.87 1.64 -7.50
C GLY A 302 18.21 2.11 -6.92
N SER A 303 18.24 3.17 -6.12
CA SER A 303 19.47 3.62 -5.45
C SER A 303 19.95 2.62 -4.41
N HIS A 304 21.26 2.59 -4.16
CA HIS A 304 21.85 1.72 -3.15
C HIS A 304 21.60 2.26 -1.74
N LEU A 305 21.15 1.38 -0.85
CA LEU A 305 20.97 1.68 0.57
C LEU A 305 22.14 1.13 1.38
N SER A 306 22.61 1.91 2.34
CA SER A 306 23.58 1.50 3.34
C SER A 306 23.22 2.12 4.69
N PHE A 307 23.17 1.31 5.74
CA PHE A 307 22.75 1.71 7.08
C PHE A 307 23.86 1.50 8.09
N ASP A 308 24.05 2.44 9.02
CA ASP A 308 24.88 2.23 10.20
C ASP A 308 24.07 1.51 11.28
N ILE A 309 24.54 0.33 11.69
CA ILE A 309 23.89 -0.47 12.73
C ILE A 309 24.54 -0.12 14.07
N ASN A 310 23.79 0.56 14.94
CA ASN A 310 24.20 0.87 16.31
C ASN A 310 23.27 0.13 17.28
N VAL A 311 23.84 -0.61 18.22
CA VAL A 311 23.10 -1.43 19.18
C VAL A 311 23.30 -0.86 20.59
N PRO A 312 22.30 -0.15 21.16
CA PRO A 312 22.40 0.44 22.49
C PRO A 312 22.57 -0.60 23.58
N LYS A 313 23.22 -0.25 24.68
CA LYS A 313 23.36 -1.12 25.87
C LYS A 313 22.00 -1.64 26.34
N GLY A 314 21.97 -2.92 26.66
CA GLY A 314 20.80 -3.61 27.20
C GLY A 314 19.78 -4.01 26.14
N THR A 315 20.12 -3.91 24.85
CA THR A 315 19.21 -4.25 23.75
C THR A 315 19.71 -5.43 22.93
N ILE A 316 18.80 -5.99 22.14
CA ILE A 316 19.03 -7.09 21.20
C ILE A 316 18.67 -6.57 19.81
N GLN A 317 19.61 -6.69 18.87
CA GLN A 317 19.39 -6.42 17.46
C GLN A 317 19.46 -7.74 16.68
N ALA A 318 18.42 -8.04 15.90
CA ALA A 318 18.43 -9.13 14.94
C ALA A 318 18.98 -8.62 13.60
N LEU A 319 19.95 -9.31 13.01
CA LEU A 319 20.44 -9.05 11.66
C LEU A 319 20.05 -10.22 10.76
N TRP A 320 19.12 -9.96 9.84
CA TRP A 320 18.59 -10.95 8.91
C TRP A 320 19.50 -11.07 7.69
N CYS A 321 19.93 -12.29 7.42
CA CYS A 321 20.78 -12.66 6.32
C CYS A 321 20.03 -13.58 5.36
N GLY A 322 20.29 -13.44 4.06
CA GLY A 322 19.76 -14.34 3.04
C GLY A 322 20.82 -14.75 2.06
N VAL A 323 20.72 -15.98 1.52
CA VAL A 323 21.61 -16.50 0.48
C VAL A 323 20.79 -17.12 -0.64
N GLN A 324 21.08 -16.73 -1.88
CA GLN A 324 20.56 -17.43 -3.05
C GLN A 324 21.38 -18.71 -3.27
N ILE A 325 20.77 -19.88 -3.03
CA ILE A 325 21.37 -21.15 -3.43
C ILE A 325 21.28 -21.25 -4.96
N PRO A 326 22.39 -21.45 -5.69
CA PRO A 326 22.34 -21.56 -7.14
C PRO A 326 21.43 -22.71 -7.60
N GLU A 327 20.71 -22.51 -8.70
CA GLU A 327 19.87 -23.56 -9.29
C GLU A 327 20.69 -24.82 -9.63
N ASN A 328 21.92 -24.63 -10.10
CA ASN A 328 22.85 -25.70 -10.46
C ASN A 328 23.79 -26.11 -9.30
N ALA A 329 23.51 -25.70 -8.05
CA ALA A 329 24.30 -26.13 -6.90
C ALA A 329 24.31 -27.66 -6.78
N ARG A 330 25.45 -28.23 -6.41
CA ARG A 330 25.56 -29.66 -6.11
C ARG A 330 25.01 -29.93 -4.72
N GLN A 331 24.38 -31.10 -4.54
CA GLN A 331 24.07 -31.60 -3.21
C GLN A 331 25.35 -31.70 -2.39
N GLY A 332 25.33 -31.23 -1.14
CA GLY A 332 26.53 -31.21 -0.30
C GLY A 332 26.41 -30.30 0.92
N SER A 333 27.53 -30.13 1.62
CA SER A 333 27.62 -29.32 2.84
C SER A 333 28.59 -28.17 2.59
N TYR A 334 28.03 -26.97 2.42
CA TYR A 334 28.78 -25.76 2.09
C TYR A 334 29.13 -25.00 3.37
N HIS A 335 30.42 -24.79 3.60
CA HIS A 335 30.94 -24.18 4.81
C HIS A 335 31.49 -22.80 4.51
N GLY A 336 31.17 -21.84 5.37
CA GLY A 336 31.68 -20.49 5.32
C GLY A 336 31.67 -19.83 6.69
N THR A 337 31.76 -18.51 6.70
CA THR A 337 31.95 -17.72 7.91
C THR A 337 31.29 -16.37 7.78
N VAL A 338 30.61 -15.94 8.85
CA VAL A 338 30.14 -14.58 9.05
C VAL A 338 31.13 -13.87 9.96
N SER A 339 31.75 -12.82 9.45
CA SER A 339 32.67 -11.96 10.18
C SER A 339 31.94 -10.75 10.72
N VAL A 340 31.81 -10.68 12.05
CA VAL A 340 31.16 -9.59 12.78
C VAL A 340 32.23 -8.61 13.26
N SER A 341 32.16 -7.37 12.77
CA SER A 341 33.04 -6.27 13.18
C SER A 341 32.23 -5.08 13.70
N ALA A 342 32.85 -4.23 14.52
CA ALA A 342 32.25 -3.01 15.06
C ALA A 342 33.35 -2.02 15.46
N ALA A 343 32.98 -0.76 15.70
CA ALA A 343 33.93 0.26 16.10
C ALA A 343 34.66 -0.12 17.40
N GLY A 344 36.00 -0.10 17.38
CA GLY A 344 36.83 -0.42 18.56
C GLY A 344 36.82 -1.90 18.97
N MET A 345 36.29 -2.78 18.14
CA MET A 345 36.17 -4.21 18.43
C MET A 345 37.02 -5.06 17.48
N LYS A 346 37.61 -6.15 18.01
CA LYS A 346 38.20 -7.20 17.17
C LYS A 346 37.09 -7.93 16.41
N THR A 347 37.32 -8.18 15.13
CA THR A 347 36.43 -9.01 14.31
C THR A 347 36.29 -10.39 14.93
N ARG A 348 35.07 -10.90 14.97
CA ARG A 348 34.75 -12.26 15.41
C ARG A 348 34.11 -13.04 14.28
N GLU A 349 34.58 -14.27 14.12
CA GLU A 349 34.14 -15.18 13.08
C GLU A 349 33.12 -16.17 13.63
N LEU A 350 31.99 -16.29 12.94
CA LEU A 350 30.92 -17.22 13.23
C LEU A 350 30.82 -18.23 12.08
N PRO A 351 31.14 -19.52 12.29
CA PRO A 351 30.96 -20.56 11.30
C PRO A 351 29.50 -20.71 10.86
N VAL A 352 29.31 -20.93 9.55
CA VAL A 352 28.02 -21.18 8.90
C VAL A 352 28.16 -22.40 8.00
N THR A 353 27.23 -23.35 8.13
CA THR A 353 27.10 -24.51 7.26
C THR A 353 25.71 -24.55 6.66
N ILE A 354 25.61 -24.67 5.33
CA ILE A 354 24.35 -24.89 4.62
C ILE A 354 24.40 -26.25 3.93
N HIS A 355 23.48 -27.13 4.31
CA HIS A 355 23.27 -28.42 3.66
C HIS A 355 22.32 -28.22 2.47
N VAL A 356 22.83 -28.40 1.26
CA VAL A 356 22.04 -28.30 0.03
C VAL A 356 21.59 -29.71 -0.37
N SER A 357 20.28 -29.92 -0.46
CA SER A 357 19.70 -31.17 -0.97
C SER A 357 19.72 -31.24 -2.51
N ASP A 358 19.39 -32.39 -3.07
CA ASP A 358 19.25 -32.59 -4.52
C ASP A 358 17.91 -32.07 -5.08
N GLN A 359 16.95 -31.73 -4.21
CA GLN A 359 15.65 -31.18 -4.58
C GLN A 359 15.77 -29.76 -5.10
N LEU A 360 14.96 -29.43 -6.11
CA LEU A 360 14.93 -28.13 -6.77
C LEU A 360 13.62 -27.39 -6.46
N LEU A 361 13.71 -26.15 -5.99
CA LEU A 361 12.55 -25.24 -5.90
C LEU A 361 12.42 -24.43 -7.19
N ALA A 362 11.25 -24.45 -7.82
CA ALA A 362 11.00 -23.69 -9.05
C ALA A 362 10.99 -22.17 -8.80
N ASP A 363 10.47 -21.75 -7.65
CA ASP A 363 10.14 -20.36 -7.31
C ASP A 363 11.05 -19.77 -6.22
N LYS A 364 12.20 -20.42 -5.98
CA LYS A 364 13.15 -20.07 -4.90
C LYS A 364 12.57 -20.16 -3.48
N GLY A 365 11.39 -20.75 -3.31
CA GLY A 365 10.68 -20.83 -2.03
C GLY A 365 9.65 -19.71 -1.80
N ASP A 366 9.32 -18.90 -2.82
CA ASP A 366 8.33 -17.82 -2.71
C ASP A 366 6.92 -18.30 -2.37
N GLY A 367 6.54 -19.49 -2.81
CA GLY A 367 5.22 -20.07 -2.56
C GLY A 367 5.01 -20.50 -1.11
N ASP A 368 6.09 -20.70 -0.35
CA ASP A 368 6.09 -21.21 1.01
C ASP A 368 6.42 -20.08 2.01
N LEU A 369 5.39 -19.46 2.59
CA LEU A 369 5.55 -18.29 3.47
C LEU A 369 6.52 -18.52 4.64
N TRP A 370 6.59 -19.74 5.19
CA TRP A 370 7.50 -20.06 6.30
C TRP A 370 8.99 -19.96 5.93
N ARG A 371 9.33 -20.03 4.63
CA ARG A 371 10.71 -19.94 4.15
C ARG A 371 11.27 -18.52 4.20
N LEU A 372 10.42 -17.51 4.29
CA LEU A 372 10.79 -16.08 4.23
C LEU A 372 11.64 -15.71 3.00
N ALA A 373 11.58 -16.50 1.93
CA ALA A 373 12.36 -16.30 0.69
C ALA A 373 12.08 -14.95 0.02
N ARG A 374 10.89 -14.40 0.28
CA ARG A 374 10.41 -13.11 -0.23
C ARG A 374 11.12 -11.91 0.38
N LEU A 375 11.91 -12.07 1.45
CA LEU A 375 12.77 -10.99 1.94
C LEU A 375 13.70 -10.46 0.85
N ARG A 376 14.13 -11.31 -0.11
CA ARG A 376 14.93 -10.84 -1.25
C ARG A 376 14.18 -9.84 -2.15
N TRP A 377 12.84 -9.86 -2.15
CA TRP A 377 12.04 -8.90 -2.92
C TRP A 377 12.23 -7.46 -2.44
N LEU A 378 12.66 -7.24 -1.19
CA LEU A 378 13.03 -5.92 -0.70
C LEU A 378 14.11 -5.26 -1.57
N ASN A 379 15.00 -6.06 -2.18
CA ASN A 379 16.08 -5.55 -3.04
C ASN A 379 15.76 -5.68 -4.55
N SER A 380 14.50 -5.91 -4.92
CA SER A 380 14.14 -6.07 -6.34
C SER A 380 14.19 -4.75 -7.10
N THR A 381 14.69 -4.80 -8.33
CA THR A 381 14.72 -3.70 -9.31
C THR A 381 13.60 -3.83 -10.35
N ILE A 382 12.59 -4.66 -10.10
CA ILE A 382 11.54 -4.98 -11.07
C ILE A 382 10.85 -3.72 -11.62
N GLY A 383 10.81 -3.60 -12.96
CA GLY A 383 10.14 -2.51 -13.68
C GLY A 383 10.89 -1.17 -13.70
N LEU A 384 12.13 -1.08 -13.18
CA LEU A 384 12.94 0.15 -13.20
C LEU A 384 13.54 0.50 -14.57
N ASP A 385 13.48 -0.41 -15.54
CA ASP A 385 13.97 -0.13 -16.89
C ASP A 385 13.21 1.03 -17.53
N ASN A 386 13.76 1.66 -18.57
CA ASN A 386 13.14 2.81 -19.24
C ASN A 386 12.40 2.43 -20.53
N HIS A 387 11.89 1.19 -20.65
CA HIS A 387 11.11 0.83 -21.83
C HIS A 387 9.69 1.42 -21.77
N PRO A 388 9.16 1.91 -22.90
CA PRO A 388 7.76 2.31 -23.01
C PRO A 388 6.78 1.16 -22.76
N VAL A 389 5.56 1.50 -22.34
CA VAL A 389 4.43 0.56 -22.22
C VAL A 389 3.29 0.99 -23.14
N PRO A 390 2.47 0.07 -23.69
CA PRO A 390 1.30 0.43 -24.48
C PRO A 390 0.37 1.44 -23.77
N PRO A 391 -0.21 2.41 -24.50
CA PRO A 391 -0.09 2.63 -25.95
C PRO A 391 1.14 3.46 -26.36
N PHE A 392 2.02 3.81 -25.42
CA PHE A 392 3.17 4.65 -25.67
C PHE A 392 4.25 3.93 -26.47
N LYS A 393 4.96 4.69 -27.30
CA LYS A 393 6.07 4.22 -28.13
C LYS A 393 7.39 4.82 -27.65
N ALA A 394 8.50 4.30 -28.18
CA ALA A 394 9.82 4.87 -27.95
C ALA A 394 9.85 6.36 -28.37
N LEU A 395 10.58 7.16 -27.60
CA LEU A 395 10.88 8.54 -27.93
C LEU A 395 11.75 8.61 -29.17
N SER A 396 11.50 9.61 -30.02
CA SER A 396 12.39 9.98 -31.12
C SER A 396 12.85 11.42 -30.98
N VAL A 397 14.12 11.66 -31.31
CA VAL A 397 14.72 13.00 -31.28
C VAL A 397 15.12 13.40 -32.71
N ASP A 398 14.53 14.49 -33.22
CA ASP A 398 15.01 15.18 -34.43
C ASP A 398 15.53 16.57 -34.03
N ARG A 399 16.85 16.71 -33.99
CA ARG A 399 17.56 17.92 -33.55
C ARG A 399 17.11 18.35 -32.15
N ASN A 400 16.17 19.30 -32.06
CA ASN A 400 15.63 19.84 -30.81
C ASN A 400 14.14 19.53 -30.61
N ILE A 401 13.57 18.66 -31.44
CA ILE A 401 12.20 18.18 -31.33
C ILE A 401 12.23 16.79 -30.72
N ILE A 402 11.55 16.62 -29.59
CA ILE A 402 11.32 15.32 -28.95
C ILE A 402 9.87 14.93 -29.22
N THR A 403 9.67 13.74 -29.80
CA THR A 403 8.35 13.18 -30.06
C THR A 403 8.06 12.04 -29.10
N ALA A 404 6.95 12.15 -28.37
CA ALA A 404 6.41 11.15 -27.46
C ALA A 404 5.03 10.71 -27.95
N THR A 405 4.99 9.65 -28.77
CA THR A 405 3.77 9.13 -29.41
C THR A 405 3.07 10.16 -30.31
N ASP A 406 2.20 11.00 -29.74
CA ASP A 406 1.40 12.04 -30.41
C ASP A 406 1.74 13.47 -29.93
N LYS A 407 2.73 13.58 -29.04
CA LYS A 407 3.19 14.82 -28.43
C LYS A 407 4.52 15.23 -29.03
N ASN A 408 4.64 16.48 -29.48
CA ASN A 408 5.88 17.05 -29.98
C ASN A 408 6.31 18.22 -29.09
N VAL A 409 7.55 18.18 -28.61
CA VAL A 409 8.13 19.24 -27.79
C VAL A 409 9.37 19.78 -28.49
N THR A 410 9.32 21.05 -28.87
CA THR A 410 10.50 21.75 -29.39
C THR A 410 11.22 22.40 -28.21
N ILE A 411 12.46 21.99 -27.95
CA ILE A 411 13.30 22.53 -26.89
C ILE A 411 14.01 23.79 -27.42
N GLY A 412 13.83 24.92 -26.72
CA GLY A 412 14.47 26.20 -27.01
C GLY A 412 15.95 26.21 -26.63
N ALA A 413 16.73 27.19 -27.09
CA ALA A 413 18.19 27.22 -26.88
C ALA A 413 18.60 27.26 -25.39
N ASN A 414 17.73 27.82 -24.55
CA ASN A 414 17.84 27.82 -23.09
C ASN A 414 17.40 26.50 -22.42
N GLY A 415 17.02 25.47 -23.17
CA GLY A 415 16.54 24.20 -22.61
C GLY A 415 15.07 24.19 -22.18
N LEU A 416 14.37 25.33 -22.15
CA LEU A 416 12.93 25.38 -21.85
C LEU A 416 12.09 25.09 -23.11
N PRO A 417 10.81 24.69 -22.99
CA PRO A 417 9.97 24.43 -24.14
C PRO A 417 9.71 25.71 -24.95
N GLU A 418 10.06 25.68 -26.23
CA GLU A 418 9.70 26.71 -27.20
C GLU A 418 8.29 26.47 -27.75
N LYS A 419 7.97 25.20 -28.02
CA LYS A 419 6.66 24.76 -28.50
C LYS A 419 6.28 23.42 -27.89
N ILE A 420 4.99 23.26 -27.63
CA ILE A 420 4.40 21.99 -27.20
C ILE A 420 3.14 21.80 -28.06
N GLU A 421 3.10 20.69 -28.80
CA GLU A 421 1.99 20.34 -29.69
C GLU A 421 1.47 18.94 -29.36
N ILE A 422 0.14 18.79 -29.33
CA ILE A 422 -0.56 17.51 -29.23
C ILE A 422 -1.83 17.57 -30.09
N ASN A 423 -2.19 16.48 -30.77
CA ASN A 423 -3.37 16.43 -31.64
C ASN A 423 -3.42 17.55 -32.72
N GLY A 424 -2.24 18.01 -33.17
CA GLY A 424 -2.12 19.13 -34.11
C GLY A 424 -2.50 20.50 -33.52
N LYS A 425 -2.52 20.63 -32.20
CA LYS A 425 -2.85 21.86 -31.47
C LYS A 425 -1.67 22.33 -30.63
N GLN A 426 -1.33 23.60 -30.74
CA GLN A 426 -0.28 24.26 -29.98
C GLN A 426 -0.79 24.64 -28.58
N ILE A 427 -0.03 24.30 -27.54
CA ILE A 427 -0.34 24.63 -26.14
C ILE A 427 0.17 26.03 -25.77
N LEU A 428 1.43 26.33 -26.08
CA LEU A 428 2.08 27.58 -25.69
C LEU A 428 1.97 28.63 -26.81
N ALA A 429 1.45 29.81 -26.48
CA ALA A 429 1.42 30.97 -27.38
C ALA A 429 2.79 31.64 -27.52
N ARG A 430 3.66 31.48 -26.52
CA ARG A 430 5.06 31.95 -26.50
C ARG A 430 5.93 30.92 -25.76
N PRO A 431 7.24 30.86 -26.03
CA PRO A 431 8.15 29.99 -25.28
C PRO A 431 8.01 30.15 -23.77
N LEU A 432 8.15 29.05 -23.03
CA LEU A 432 8.20 29.10 -21.56
C LEU A 432 9.41 29.95 -21.15
N SER A 433 9.20 30.89 -20.23
CA SER A 433 10.23 31.84 -19.83
C SER A 433 10.54 31.74 -18.34
N PHE A 434 11.82 31.79 -18.00
CA PHE A 434 12.32 31.91 -16.64
C PHE A 434 13.09 33.24 -16.53
N LEU A 435 12.64 34.13 -15.66
CA LEU A 435 13.11 35.51 -15.55
C LEU A 435 13.53 35.84 -14.11
N VAL A 436 14.65 36.53 -13.93
CA VAL A 436 15.11 37.05 -12.63
C VAL A 436 15.13 38.58 -12.71
N LYS A 437 14.37 39.24 -11.84
CA LYS A 437 14.32 40.71 -11.75
C LYS A 437 15.26 41.21 -10.67
N THR A 438 16.12 42.17 -10.99
CA THR A 438 16.99 42.84 -10.02
C THR A 438 16.85 44.36 -10.13
N ALA A 439 17.45 45.09 -9.20
CA ALA A 439 17.51 46.55 -9.28
C ALA A 439 18.29 47.06 -10.51
N GLN A 440 19.17 46.24 -11.09
CA GLN A 440 19.99 46.58 -12.27
C GLN A 440 19.30 46.24 -13.60
N GLY A 441 18.25 45.40 -13.56
CA GLY A 441 17.49 45.02 -14.75
C GLY A 441 16.89 43.62 -14.66
N ASP A 442 16.20 43.25 -15.74
CA ASP A 442 15.53 41.96 -15.90
C ASP A 442 16.44 41.00 -16.69
N TYR A 443 16.77 39.85 -16.09
CA TYR A 443 17.59 38.80 -16.69
C TYR A 443 16.73 37.61 -17.08
N ILE A 444 16.51 37.43 -18.38
CA ILE A 444 15.78 36.27 -18.92
C ILE A 444 16.77 35.14 -19.16
N PHE A 445 16.46 33.92 -18.73
CA PHE A 445 17.33 32.77 -18.99
C PHE A 445 17.45 32.50 -20.50
N GLN A 446 18.63 32.81 -21.04
CA GLN A 446 19.05 32.48 -22.40
C GLN A 446 20.17 31.44 -22.31
N ALA A 447 20.37 30.59 -23.32
CA ALA A 447 21.60 29.80 -23.43
C ALA A 447 21.87 29.50 -24.91
N ALA A 448 23.11 29.11 -25.22
CA ALA A 448 23.52 28.73 -26.58
C ALA A 448 24.18 27.34 -26.64
N ASN A 449 24.36 26.68 -25.49
CA ASN A 449 25.12 25.44 -25.33
C ASN A 449 24.21 24.20 -25.08
N ARG A 450 22.93 24.25 -25.48
CA ARG A 450 22.00 23.14 -25.24
C ARG A 450 22.54 21.82 -25.80
N SER A 451 22.56 20.80 -24.95
CA SER A 451 22.93 19.43 -25.31
C SER A 451 21.77 18.47 -25.00
N ILE A 452 21.30 17.73 -26.01
CA ILE A 452 20.20 16.74 -25.88
C ILE A 452 20.79 15.34 -26.07
N SER A 453 20.41 14.40 -25.21
CA SER A 453 20.90 13.02 -25.21
C SER A 453 19.74 12.04 -24.96
N GLN A 454 19.52 11.13 -25.90
CA GLN A 454 18.62 9.99 -25.70
C GLN A 454 19.33 8.93 -24.86
N LYS A 455 18.85 8.70 -23.63
CA LYS A 455 19.47 7.77 -22.67
C LYS A 455 18.91 6.36 -22.76
N ALA A 456 17.65 6.24 -23.18
CA ALA A 456 16.96 4.98 -23.42
C ALA A 456 15.77 5.20 -24.38
N ASP A 457 15.12 4.12 -24.80
CA ASP A 457 13.91 4.19 -25.63
C ASP A 457 12.83 5.08 -25.04
N GLY A 458 12.69 5.09 -23.71
CA GLY A 458 11.70 5.86 -23.00
C GLY A 458 12.19 7.10 -22.24
N LEU A 459 13.46 7.50 -22.41
CA LEU A 459 14.05 8.62 -21.67
C LEU A 459 15.01 9.47 -22.52
N VAL A 460 14.72 10.76 -22.61
CA VAL A 460 15.61 11.78 -23.21
C VAL A 460 15.95 12.82 -22.14
N THR A 461 17.21 13.22 -22.06
CA THR A 461 17.71 14.23 -21.10
C THR A 461 18.39 15.37 -21.85
N TRP A 462 18.36 16.58 -21.30
CA TRP A 462 19.15 17.69 -21.83
C TRP A 462 19.62 18.66 -20.75
N GLN A 463 20.64 19.45 -21.11
CA GLN A 463 21.17 20.52 -20.29
C GLN A 463 21.41 21.78 -21.11
N ALA A 464 21.27 22.95 -20.48
CA ALA A 464 21.66 24.25 -21.03
C ALA A 464 22.12 25.18 -19.90
N ASP A 465 23.15 26.00 -20.14
CA ASP A 465 23.73 26.88 -19.13
C ASP A 465 24.01 28.27 -19.70
N SER A 466 23.95 29.29 -18.85
CA SER A 466 24.39 30.63 -19.22
C SER A 466 24.85 31.45 -18.04
N LYS A 467 25.52 32.55 -18.37
CA LYS A 467 25.90 33.59 -17.42
C LYS A 467 25.51 34.94 -17.99
N GLN A 468 24.84 35.75 -17.18
CA GLN A 468 24.40 37.10 -17.54
C GLN A 468 24.63 38.03 -16.35
N GLY A 469 25.53 39.00 -16.52
CA GLY A 469 26.04 39.77 -15.39
C GLY A 469 26.65 38.85 -14.33
N ASP A 470 26.25 39.06 -13.08
CA ASP A 470 26.72 38.29 -11.92
C ASP A 470 25.92 36.99 -11.69
N LEU A 471 24.87 36.73 -12.49
CA LEU A 471 24.00 35.57 -12.36
C LEU A 471 24.40 34.46 -13.33
N ALA A 472 24.48 33.24 -12.82
CA ALA A 472 24.63 32.01 -13.61
C ALA A 472 23.36 31.16 -13.50
N PHE A 473 22.99 30.59 -14.63
CA PHE A 473 21.82 29.72 -14.80
C PHE A 473 22.27 28.37 -15.31
N SER A 474 21.72 27.30 -14.75
CA SER A 474 21.89 25.94 -15.24
C SER A 474 20.53 25.26 -15.27
N CYS A 475 20.14 24.72 -16.42
CA CYS A 475 18.92 23.97 -16.61
C CYS A 475 19.27 22.55 -16.98
N THR A 476 18.82 21.60 -16.16
CA THR A 476 18.83 20.17 -16.47
C THR A 476 17.40 19.68 -16.53
N ALA A 477 17.09 18.84 -17.52
CA ALA A 477 15.74 18.34 -17.71
C ALA A 477 15.71 16.97 -18.36
N GLN A 478 14.59 16.29 -18.16
CA GLN A 478 14.33 14.97 -18.73
C GLN A 478 12.88 14.82 -19.17
N MET A 479 12.66 14.09 -20.27
CA MET A 479 11.34 13.78 -20.81
C MET A 479 11.17 12.25 -20.91
N GLU A 480 10.01 11.78 -20.48
CA GLU A 480 9.60 10.38 -20.55
C GLU A 480 8.61 10.12 -21.69
N TYR A 481 8.46 8.85 -22.10
CA TYR A 481 7.66 8.40 -23.25
C TYR A 481 6.17 8.76 -23.23
N ASP A 482 5.65 9.17 -22.09
CA ASP A 482 4.24 9.53 -21.89
C ASP A 482 3.97 11.04 -21.89
N GLY A 483 5.01 11.85 -22.13
CA GLY A 483 4.91 13.31 -22.18
C GLY A 483 5.10 14.02 -20.84
N TYR A 484 5.55 13.30 -19.80
CA TYR A 484 6.07 13.91 -18.58
C TYR A 484 7.44 14.55 -18.84
N ILE A 485 7.64 15.77 -18.33
CA ILE A 485 8.90 16.49 -18.41
C ILE A 485 9.25 17.03 -17.03
N HIS A 486 10.45 16.74 -16.54
CA HIS A 486 10.97 17.26 -15.27
C HIS A 486 12.10 18.25 -15.52
N TYR A 487 12.11 19.35 -14.78
CA TYR A 487 13.05 20.46 -14.88
C TYR A 487 13.66 20.80 -13.53
N ASP A 488 14.98 20.99 -13.52
CA ASP A 488 15.75 21.62 -12.45
C ASP A 488 16.45 22.86 -13.00
N ILE A 489 16.08 24.05 -12.52
CA ILE A 489 16.77 25.31 -12.87
C ILE A 489 17.53 25.80 -11.65
N LYS A 490 18.86 25.76 -11.70
CA LYS A 490 19.73 26.35 -10.69
C LYS A 490 20.12 27.77 -11.08
N VAL A 491 19.92 28.71 -10.15
CA VAL A 491 20.38 30.09 -10.25
C VAL A 491 21.41 30.36 -9.15
N SER A 492 22.60 30.81 -9.51
CA SER A 492 23.65 31.22 -8.56
C SER A 492 24.15 32.62 -8.90
N ALA A 493 24.75 33.28 -7.93
CA ALA A 493 25.33 34.62 -8.09
C ALA A 493 26.79 34.64 -7.63
N ASP A 494 27.68 35.36 -8.31
CA ASP A 494 29.11 35.39 -7.94
C ASP A 494 29.35 35.91 -6.49
N HIS A 495 28.42 36.70 -5.97
CA HIS A 495 28.34 37.18 -4.59
C HIS A 495 26.86 37.25 -4.18
N PRO A 496 26.52 37.37 -2.88
CA PRO A 496 25.13 37.51 -2.47
C PRO A 496 24.42 38.68 -3.18
N THR A 497 23.43 38.35 -4.00
CA THR A 497 22.69 39.33 -4.83
C THR A 497 21.22 39.33 -4.44
N GLU A 498 20.68 40.51 -4.13
CA GLU A 498 19.24 40.69 -3.97
C GLU A 498 18.54 40.66 -5.33
N VAL A 499 17.49 39.85 -5.43
CA VAL A 499 16.60 39.81 -6.59
C VAL A 499 15.21 40.23 -6.10
N GLU A 500 14.56 41.10 -6.86
CA GLU A 500 13.23 41.63 -6.53
C GLU A 500 12.13 40.57 -6.78
N ASP A 501 12.32 39.71 -7.78
CA ASP A 501 11.43 38.59 -8.07
C ASP A 501 12.11 37.55 -8.99
N ILE A 502 11.69 36.30 -8.91
CA ILE A 502 11.99 35.25 -9.88
C ILE A 502 10.66 34.75 -10.43
N GLN A 503 10.57 34.69 -11.76
CA GLN A 503 9.33 34.43 -12.48
C GLN A 503 9.43 33.23 -13.41
N LEU A 504 8.50 32.28 -13.28
CA LEU A 504 8.19 31.29 -14.32
C LEU A 504 6.92 31.72 -15.04
N ILE A 505 7.00 31.90 -16.36
CA ILE A 505 5.94 32.50 -17.17
C ILE A 505 5.50 31.52 -18.26
N ALA A 506 4.26 31.03 -18.15
CA ALA A 506 3.62 30.18 -19.16
C ALA A 506 2.52 30.97 -19.88
N ASN A 507 2.67 31.14 -21.20
CA ASN A 507 1.67 31.81 -22.05
C ASN A 507 0.92 30.74 -22.85
N TYR A 508 -0.37 30.55 -22.58
CA TYR A 508 -1.21 29.54 -23.22
C TYR A 508 -1.95 30.12 -24.43
N THR A 509 -2.17 29.29 -25.46
CA THR A 509 -2.98 29.69 -26.61
C THR A 509 -4.45 29.88 -26.21
N PRO A 510 -5.23 30.67 -26.98
CA PRO A 510 -6.67 30.79 -26.74
C PRO A 510 -7.38 29.42 -26.75
N TYR A 511 -6.92 28.50 -27.60
CA TYR A 511 -7.48 27.16 -27.73
C TYR A 511 -7.41 26.36 -26.42
N VAL A 512 -6.27 26.39 -25.73
CA VAL A 512 -6.04 25.60 -24.50
C VAL A 512 -6.56 26.29 -23.25
N SER A 513 -6.87 27.58 -23.30
CA SER A 513 -7.18 28.41 -22.13
C SER A 513 -8.64 28.36 -21.65
N GLU A 514 -9.35 27.26 -21.93
CA GLU A 514 -10.79 27.13 -21.66
C GLU A 514 -11.10 26.75 -20.20
N TYR A 515 -10.49 25.69 -19.70
CA TYR A 515 -10.71 25.17 -18.36
C TYR A 515 -9.45 25.20 -17.51
N MET A 516 -9.64 25.24 -16.18
CA MET A 516 -8.55 25.20 -15.21
C MET A 516 -8.97 24.49 -13.92
N MET A 517 -8.02 23.84 -13.25
CA MET A 517 -8.17 23.30 -11.89
C MET A 517 -6.82 23.35 -11.13
N GLY A 518 -6.85 23.09 -9.82
CA GLY A 518 -5.65 23.09 -8.97
C GLY A 518 -5.34 24.45 -8.35
N THR A 519 -4.25 24.54 -7.58
CA THR A 519 -3.87 25.76 -6.82
C THR A 519 -5.02 26.36 -6.00
N GLY A 520 -5.88 25.53 -5.40
CA GLY A 520 -7.05 25.98 -4.63
C GLY A 520 -8.33 26.25 -5.43
N LEU A 521 -8.30 26.18 -6.76
CA LEU A 521 -9.50 26.19 -7.58
C LEU A 521 -10.23 24.84 -7.51
N LYS A 522 -11.56 24.88 -7.36
CA LYS A 522 -12.41 23.69 -7.41
C LYS A 522 -12.29 22.94 -8.74
N GLY A 523 -12.05 23.66 -9.83
CA GLY A 523 -12.05 23.18 -11.21
C GLY A 523 -13.25 23.71 -12.00
N GLY A 524 -13.11 23.93 -13.30
CA GLY A 524 -14.19 24.37 -14.19
C GLY A 524 -13.66 25.31 -15.27
N TYR A 525 -14.50 26.21 -15.76
CA TYR A 525 -14.05 27.29 -16.64
C TYR A 525 -12.97 28.12 -15.97
N ARG A 526 -11.92 28.45 -16.72
CA ARG A 526 -10.82 29.26 -16.22
C ARG A 526 -11.33 30.67 -15.83
N PRO A 527 -11.01 31.16 -14.62
CA PRO A 527 -11.30 32.54 -14.25
C PRO A 527 -10.45 33.55 -15.05
N GLU A 528 -10.98 34.73 -15.33
CA GLU A 528 -10.22 35.77 -16.04
C GLU A 528 -9.02 36.28 -15.25
N GLN A 529 -9.16 36.32 -13.93
CA GLN A 529 -8.12 36.65 -12.96
C GLN A 529 -8.22 35.70 -11.76
N PHE A 530 -7.09 35.17 -11.32
CA PHE A 530 -6.98 34.35 -10.13
C PHE A 530 -5.59 34.48 -9.52
N THR A 531 -5.50 34.51 -8.20
CA THR A 531 -4.24 34.53 -7.47
C THR A 531 -4.26 33.47 -6.38
N TRP A 532 -3.19 32.69 -6.28
CA TRP A 532 -2.95 31.74 -5.21
C TRP A 532 -1.65 32.08 -4.48
N ASP A 533 -1.67 31.95 -3.16
CA ASP A 533 -0.63 32.38 -2.22
C ASP A 533 0.02 31.19 -1.48
N TRP A 534 0.08 30.03 -2.13
CA TRP A 534 0.63 28.78 -1.57
C TRP A 534 -0.14 28.21 -0.37
N LYS A 535 -1.38 28.69 -0.10
CA LYS A 535 -2.23 28.15 0.96
C LYS A 535 -2.98 26.89 0.54
N GLY A 536 -3.06 25.95 1.49
CA GLY A 536 -3.72 24.67 1.29
C GLY A 536 -2.74 23.60 0.82
N PRO A 537 -3.21 22.37 0.58
CA PRO A 537 -2.36 21.24 0.28
C PRO A 537 -2.12 21.12 -1.24
N TYR A 538 -1.90 22.23 -1.94
CA TYR A 538 -1.76 22.21 -3.40
C TYR A 538 -0.33 22.53 -3.80
N ASP A 539 0.12 21.93 -4.90
CA ASP A 539 1.45 22.12 -5.47
C ASP A 539 1.42 22.26 -7.00
N SER A 540 0.23 22.27 -7.60
CA SER A 540 0.09 22.15 -9.05
C SER A 540 -1.23 22.71 -9.57
N TYR A 541 -1.26 23.01 -10.87
CA TYR A 541 -2.46 23.35 -11.62
C TYR A 541 -2.50 22.62 -12.97
N TRP A 542 -3.69 22.54 -13.55
CA TRP A 542 -3.89 22.14 -14.93
C TRP A 542 -4.71 23.19 -15.67
N ILE A 543 -4.34 23.47 -16.92
CA ILE A 543 -5.11 24.29 -17.86
C ILE A 543 -5.24 23.55 -19.19
N GLY A 544 -6.45 23.53 -19.75
CA GLY A 544 -6.68 22.79 -20.99
C GLY A 544 -8.12 22.67 -21.43
N ASN A 545 -8.30 21.78 -22.40
CA ASN A 545 -9.58 21.30 -22.91
C ASN A 545 -9.50 19.79 -23.20
N THR A 546 -10.50 19.24 -23.89
CA THR A 546 -10.61 17.81 -24.25
C THR A 546 -9.42 17.26 -25.05
N LEU A 547 -8.80 18.08 -25.90
CA LEU A 547 -7.82 17.64 -26.90
C LEU A 547 -6.39 18.12 -26.63
N ALA A 548 -6.21 19.15 -25.80
CA ALA A 548 -4.90 19.66 -25.43
C ALA A 548 -4.94 20.34 -24.05
N GLY A 549 -3.95 20.05 -23.21
CA GLY A 549 -3.78 20.67 -21.90
C GLY A 549 -2.38 20.44 -21.34
N LEU A 550 -2.05 21.19 -20.30
CA LEU A 550 -0.79 21.11 -19.59
C LEU A 550 -1.05 21.12 -18.09
N HIS A 551 -0.56 20.10 -17.40
CA HIS A 551 -0.42 20.09 -15.95
C HIS A 551 0.98 20.58 -15.60
N MET A 552 1.06 21.51 -14.65
CA MET A 552 2.32 22.07 -14.14
C MET A 552 2.35 21.89 -12.61
N GLU A 553 3.37 21.21 -12.14
CA GLU A 553 3.60 20.89 -10.72
C GLU A 553 4.91 21.56 -10.25
N TYR A 554 4.84 22.28 -9.14
CA TYR A 554 5.97 22.95 -8.54
C TYR A 554 6.58 22.05 -7.48
N ARG A 555 7.85 21.70 -7.67
CA ARG A 555 8.54 20.67 -6.88
C ARG A 555 9.69 21.28 -6.05
N GLY A 556 10.49 20.45 -5.39
CA GLY A 556 11.58 20.86 -4.48
C GLY A 556 11.19 20.94 -2.99
N GLY A 557 9.99 20.51 -2.63
CA GLY A 557 9.54 20.24 -1.26
C GLY A 557 9.84 18.81 -0.77
N SER A 558 9.45 18.49 0.46
CA SER A 558 9.71 17.18 1.09
C SER A 558 8.88 16.01 0.56
N TYR A 559 7.75 16.30 -0.09
CA TYR A 559 6.87 15.33 -0.71
C TYR A 559 6.05 16.01 -1.81
N HIS A 560 5.89 15.32 -2.94
CA HIS A 560 5.02 15.70 -4.06
C HIS A 560 4.25 14.46 -4.49
N GLY A 561 3.00 14.63 -4.89
CA GLY A 561 2.13 13.53 -5.29
C GLY A 561 0.77 13.56 -4.60
N PRO A 562 0.07 12.41 -4.51
CA PRO A 562 -1.29 12.37 -3.99
C PRO A 562 -1.39 12.57 -2.46
N LEU A 563 -2.61 12.67 -1.93
CA LEU A 563 -2.87 12.73 -0.47
C LEU A 563 -2.24 13.93 0.25
N LEU A 564 -2.04 15.06 -0.45
CA LEU A 564 -1.38 16.23 0.12
C LEU A 564 -2.12 16.79 1.35
N ASN A 565 -3.44 16.61 1.47
CA ASN A 565 -4.19 17.06 2.64
C ASN A 565 -4.00 16.14 3.86
N ASP A 566 -3.69 14.86 3.64
CA ASP A 566 -3.34 13.90 4.70
C ASP A 566 -1.90 14.10 5.17
N TYR A 567 -0.95 14.21 4.24
CA TYR A 567 0.48 14.37 4.55
C TYR A 567 0.88 15.79 4.94
N LYS A 568 0.18 16.80 4.42
CA LYS A 568 0.42 18.23 4.69
C LYS A 568 1.90 18.61 4.55
N PRO A 569 2.53 18.32 3.39
CA PRO A 569 3.89 18.78 3.16
C PRO A 569 3.94 20.31 3.16
N GLU A 570 5.08 20.86 3.54
CA GLU A 570 5.35 22.29 3.36
C GLU A 570 5.41 22.62 1.87
N ALA A 571 4.92 23.81 1.50
CA ALA A 571 5.01 24.29 0.13
C ALA A 571 6.49 24.35 -0.32
N PRO A 572 6.79 24.09 -1.60
CA PRO A 572 8.17 24.07 -2.06
C PRO A 572 8.86 25.41 -1.83
N GLN A 573 9.92 25.39 -1.02
CA GLN A 573 10.51 26.61 -0.46
C GLN A 573 11.07 27.56 -1.53
N ALA A 574 11.59 27.02 -2.64
CA ALA A 574 12.12 27.83 -3.73
C ALA A 574 11.04 28.73 -4.34
N TRP A 575 9.82 28.20 -4.50
CA TRP A 575 8.70 28.90 -5.11
C TRP A 575 7.89 29.73 -4.11
N ALA A 576 7.51 29.13 -2.96
CA ALA A 576 6.69 29.79 -1.96
C ALA A 576 7.46 30.89 -1.18
N ASN A 577 8.79 30.75 -1.06
CA ASN A 577 9.70 31.73 -0.46
C ASN A 577 9.20 32.28 0.90
N GLY A 578 8.75 31.40 1.79
CA GLY A 578 8.21 31.79 3.10
C GLY A 578 6.92 32.62 3.02
N GLY A 579 6.06 32.35 2.03
CA GLY A 579 4.76 33.02 1.84
C GLY A 579 4.84 34.30 1.02
N LYS A 580 5.98 34.62 0.41
CA LYS A 580 6.15 35.79 -0.48
C LYS A 580 5.81 35.48 -1.94
N GLY A 581 5.90 34.21 -2.32
CA GLY A 581 5.57 33.78 -3.67
C GLY A 581 4.07 33.77 -3.93
N THR A 582 3.67 33.83 -5.19
CA THR A 582 2.27 33.72 -5.64
C THR A 582 2.19 33.10 -7.03
N ILE A 583 1.02 32.56 -7.38
CA ILE A 583 0.68 32.20 -8.77
C ILE A 583 -0.46 33.09 -9.21
N VAL A 584 -0.28 33.78 -10.33
CA VAL A 584 -1.26 34.68 -10.92
C VAL A 584 -1.68 34.15 -12.29
N VAL A 585 -2.98 34.05 -12.51
CA VAL A 585 -3.59 33.72 -13.78
C VAL A 585 -4.28 34.96 -14.32
N GLU A 586 -4.05 35.30 -15.58
CA GLU A 586 -4.67 36.43 -16.24
C GLU A 586 -5.04 36.12 -17.70
N GLY A 587 -6.16 36.67 -18.17
CA GLY A 587 -6.57 36.62 -19.58
C GLY A 587 -8.08 36.63 -19.75
N LYS A 588 -8.59 37.39 -20.73
CA LYS A 588 -10.04 37.49 -20.98
C LYS A 588 -10.64 36.13 -21.34
N LYS A 589 -11.93 35.93 -21.05
CA LYS A 589 -12.66 34.72 -21.45
C LYS A 589 -12.54 34.49 -22.96
N GLY A 590 -12.25 33.25 -23.37
CA GLY A 590 -12.09 32.87 -24.78
C GLY A 590 -10.82 33.40 -25.47
N SER A 591 -9.87 33.96 -24.71
CA SER A 591 -8.59 34.44 -25.22
C SER A 591 -7.41 33.70 -24.59
N ALA A 592 -6.19 34.01 -25.03
CA ALA A 592 -4.97 33.50 -24.44
C ALA A 592 -4.90 33.82 -22.94
N ALA A 593 -4.32 32.90 -22.16
CA ALA A 593 -4.10 33.10 -20.73
C ALA A 593 -2.60 33.05 -20.41
N THR A 594 -2.19 33.84 -19.42
CA THR A 594 -0.84 33.79 -18.86
C THR A 594 -0.93 33.28 -17.44
N VAL A 595 -0.03 32.36 -17.08
CA VAL A 595 0.22 31.97 -15.70
C VAL A 595 1.61 32.47 -15.31
N LEU A 596 1.66 33.32 -14.29
CA LEU A 596 2.85 33.93 -13.73
C LEU A 596 3.10 33.35 -12.34
N THR A 597 4.21 32.65 -12.18
CA THR A 597 4.68 32.20 -10.86
C THR A 597 5.68 33.20 -10.35
N HIS A 598 5.43 33.80 -9.20
CA HIS A 598 6.30 34.75 -8.53
C HIS A 598 6.90 34.10 -7.29
N THR A 599 8.17 34.37 -7.01
CA THR A 599 8.81 34.01 -5.74
C THR A 599 8.78 35.17 -4.75
N GLY A 600 8.62 36.40 -5.24
CA GLY A 600 8.88 37.61 -4.49
C GLY A 600 10.36 37.80 -4.14
N LYS A 601 10.67 38.87 -3.42
CA LYS A 601 12.05 39.29 -3.10
C LYS A 601 12.82 38.22 -2.31
N MET A 602 14.04 37.94 -2.76
CA MET A 602 14.96 36.99 -2.12
C MET A 602 16.43 37.31 -2.41
N THR A 603 17.33 36.56 -1.79
CA THR A 603 18.78 36.65 -2.04
C THR A 603 19.28 35.37 -2.71
N ILE A 604 20.03 35.52 -3.80
CA ILE A 604 20.73 34.44 -4.48
C ILE A 604 22.21 34.47 -4.06
N ASN A 605 22.73 33.32 -3.65
CA ASN A 605 24.10 33.16 -3.15
C ASN A 605 24.97 32.38 -4.17
N PRO A 606 26.30 32.34 -4.00
CA PRO A 606 27.21 31.55 -4.84
C PRO A 606 26.87 30.06 -4.93
N GLU A 607 26.42 29.48 -3.83
CA GLU A 607 25.99 28.08 -3.72
C GLU A 607 24.77 27.78 -4.60
N GLY A 608 24.00 28.82 -4.94
CA GLY A 608 22.83 28.80 -5.80
C GLY A 608 21.57 28.29 -5.14
N ARG A 609 20.46 28.45 -5.85
CA ARG A 609 19.13 27.96 -5.48
C ARG A 609 18.53 27.24 -6.67
N THR A 610 17.95 26.06 -6.43
CA THR A 610 17.28 25.24 -7.45
C THR A 610 15.78 25.46 -7.41
N PHE A 611 15.20 25.62 -8.60
CA PHE A 611 13.77 25.76 -8.85
C PHE A 611 13.33 24.55 -9.67
N GLU A 612 12.70 23.59 -8.99
CA GLU A 612 12.25 22.32 -9.59
C GLU A 612 10.77 22.43 -10.00
N PHE A 613 10.42 21.98 -11.20
CA PHE A 613 9.04 21.85 -11.65
C PHE A 613 8.87 20.73 -12.67
N ALA A 614 7.65 20.26 -12.84
CA ALA A 614 7.31 19.25 -13.82
C ALA A 614 6.12 19.67 -14.68
N LEU A 615 6.12 19.17 -15.92
CA LEU A 615 5.06 19.31 -16.90
C LEU A 615 4.51 17.94 -17.26
N LEU A 616 3.20 17.84 -17.46
CA LEU A 616 2.58 16.67 -18.09
C LEU A 616 1.59 17.12 -19.16
N ILE A 617 1.83 16.69 -20.38
CA ILE A 617 1.01 17.03 -21.55
C ILE A 617 -0.24 16.14 -21.57
N THR A 618 -1.43 16.75 -21.61
CA THR A 618 -2.72 16.04 -21.58
C THR A 618 -3.51 16.23 -22.89
N PRO A 619 -4.36 15.27 -23.28
CA PRO A 619 -4.57 13.97 -22.63
C PRO A 619 -3.35 13.06 -22.69
N ALA A 620 -3.13 12.26 -21.64
CA ALA A 620 -2.00 11.34 -21.58
C ALA A 620 -2.08 10.29 -22.69
N LYS A 621 -3.30 9.80 -22.95
CA LYS A 621 -3.64 8.83 -23.99
C LYS A 621 -5.04 9.12 -24.56
N PRO A 622 -5.43 8.57 -25.72
CA PRO A 622 -6.80 8.72 -26.22
C PRO A 622 -7.83 8.08 -25.29
N VAL A 623 -9.02 8.67 -25.21
CA VAL A 623 -10.16 8.11 -24.48
C VAL A 623 -10.64 6.82 -25.16
N ASP A 624 -10.85 5.76 -24.38
CA ASP A 624 -11.35 4.46 -24.84
C ASP A 624 -12.81 4.25 -24.40
N THR A 625 -13.74 4.80 -25.18
CA THR A 625 -15.19 4.67 -24.91
C THR A 625 -15.67 3.23 -25.06
N ARG A 626 -15.04 2.45 -25.93
CA ARG A 626 -15.37 1.04 -26.12
C ARG A 626 -15.12 0.26 -24.83
N LYS A 627 -13.98 0.48 -24.18
CA LYS A 627 -13.70 -0.08 -22.84
C LYS A 627 -14.66 0.47 -21.78
N GLN A 628 -14.97 1.77 -21.77
CA GLN A 628 -15.94 2.35 -20.81
C GLN A 628 -17.27 1.61 -20.80
N PHE A 629 -17.82 1.29 -21.97
CA PHE A 629 -19.15 0.65 -22.05
C PHE A 629 -19.12 -0.88 -21.97
N SER A 630 -18.00 -1.52 -22.30
CA SER A 630 -17.87 -2.98 -22.26
C SER A 630 -17.43 -3.51 -20.89
N GLN A 631 -16.70 -2.72 -20.10
CA GLN A 631 -16.19 -3.11 -18.79
C GLN A 631 -17.16 -2.65 -17.69
N ARG A 632 -17.87 -3.59 -17.08
CA ARG A 632 -18.96 -3.32 -16.14
C ARG A 632 -18.63 -3.90 -14.78
N TYR A 633 -18.36 -3.01 -13.82
CA TYR A 633 -17.78 -3.37 -12.53
C TYR A 633 -18.84 -3.76 -11.51
N PHE A 634 -18.52 -4.81 -10.76
CA PHE A 634 -19.21 -5.26 -9.56
C PHE A 634 -18.30 -5.06 -8.34
N HIS A 635 -18.86 -4.48 -7.27
CA HIS A 635 -18.12 -4.13 -6.07
C HIS A 635 -18.92 -4.49 -4.81
N SER A 636 -19.02 -5.78 -4.51
CA SER A 636 -19.70 -6.31 -3.32
C SER A 636 -19.19 -7.72 -2.99
N LEU A 637 -20.03 -8.57 -2.37
CA LEU A 637 -19.67 -9.93 -1.95
C LEU A 637 -19.48 -10.87 -3.15
N GLU A 638 -18.46 -11.73 -3.07
CA GLU A 638 -18.02 -12.65 -4.12
C GLU A 638 -19.13 -13.58 -4.58
N LYS A 639 -19.91 -14.09 -3.62
CA LYS A 639 -21.03 -15.03 -3.85
C LYS A 639 -22.17 -14.45 -4.71
N ASP A 640 -22.26 -13.13 -4.83
CA ASP A 640 -23.35 -12.45 -5.54
C ASP A 640 -22.93 -12.06 -6.98
N PHE A 641 -21.68 -12.34 -7.38
CA PHE A 641 -21.15 -11.90 -8.68
C PHE A 641 -21.79 -12.65 -9.86
N ASP A 642 -22.10 -13.95 -9.73
CA ASP A 642 -22.81 -14.72 -10.76
C ASP A 642 -24.14 -14.07 -11.13
N HIS A 643 -24.93 -13.67 -10.13
CA HIS A 643 -26.21 -13.00 -10.37
C HIS A 643 -26.01 -11.62 -11.00
N ALA A 644 -25.04 -10.83 -10.52
CA ALA A 644 -24.72 -9.54 -11.14
C ALA A 644 -24.24 -9.68 -12.60
N ALA A 645 -23.64 -10.82 -12.97
CA ALA A 645 -23.21 -11.10 -14.32
C ALA A 645 -24.39 -11.32 -15.29
N GLU A 646 -25.49 -11.92 -14.82
CA GLU A 646 -26.76 -12.00 -15.57
C GLU A 646 -27.29 -10.61 -15.94
N GLU A 647 -27.04 -9.62 -15.06
CA GLU A 647 -27.39 -8.21 -15.24
C GLU A 647 -26.32 -7.40 -16.01
N GLY A 648 -25.23 -8.05 -16.42
CA GLY A 648 -24.22 -7.53 -17.33
C GLY A 648 -22.86 -7.21 -16.70
N ALA A 649 -22.68 -7.34 -15.39
CA ALA A 649 -21.36 -7.17 -14.77
C ALA A 649 -20.36 -8.22 -15.31
N ASN A 650 -19.09 -7.84 -15.45
CA ASN A 650 -18.05 -8.75 -15.96
C ASN A 650 -16.66 -8.53 -15.36
N ILE A 651 -16.52 -7.60 -14.41
CA ILE A 651 -15.30 -7.38 -13.63
C ILE A 651 -15.69 -7.28 -12.16
N MET A 652 -15.08 -8.10 -11.31
CA MET A 652 -15.23 -8.00 -9.87
C MET A 652 -14.01 -7.35 -9.23
N ASN A 653 -14.26 -6.42 -8.29
CA ASN A 653 -13.26 -5.96 -7.33
C ASN A 653 -13.50 -6.62 -5.97
N ILE A 654 -12.52 -7.39 -5.49
CA ILE A 654 -12.50 -7.95 -4.13
C ILE A 654 -11.79 -6.97 -3.21
N HIS A 655 -12.56 -6.30 -2.36
CA HIS A 655 -12.07 -5.37 -1.35
C HIS A 655 -11.28 -6.11 -0.24
N GLN A 656 -10.42 -5.42 0.51
CA GLN A 656 -9.91 -5.95 1.78
C GLN A 656 -11.06 -6.20 2.77
N SER A 657 -10.82 -6.99 3.82
CA SER A 657 -11.84 -7.46 4.80
C SER A 657 -12.82 -8.53 4.29
N ARG A 658 -12.66 -8.99 3.06
CA ARG A 658 -13.47 -10.08 2.48
C ARG A 658 -12.86 -11.45 2.76
N ASP A 659 -13.65 -12.51 2.71
CA ASP A 659 -13.13 -13.86 2.99
C ASP A 659 -12.01 -14.30 2.03
N LEU A 660 -12.05 -13.84 0.77
CA LEU A 660 -11.00 -14.10 -0.22
C LEU A 660 -9.83 -13.10 -0.18
N ASN A 661 -9.95 -11.99 0.56
CA ASN A 661 -8.89 -11.00 0.76
C ASN A 661 -8.97 -10.37 2.17
N PRO A 662 -8.78 -11.15 3.26
CA PRO A 662 -9.15 -10.71 4.61
C PRO A 662 -8.07 -9.83 5.27
N PHE A 663 -6.83 -9.88 4.79
CA PHE A 663 -5.68 -9.24 5.42
C PHE A 663 -5.17 -8.11 4.55
N ILE A 664 -5.22 -6.88 5.08
CA ILE A 664 -4.89 -5.67 4.33
C ILE A 664 -3.45 -5.74 3.80
N ASN A 665 -3.31 -5.55 2.49
CA ASN A 665 -2.04 -5.54 1.79
C ASN A 665 -1.16 -6.79 2.01
N TYR A 666 -1.76 -7.93 2.35
CA TYR A 666 -1.05 -9.22 2.46
C TYR A 666 -1.89 -10.41 1.91
N PRO A 667 -2.15 -10.46 0.59
CA PRO A 667 -3.05 -11.41 -0.07
C PRO A 667 -2.44 -12.81 -0.27
N PHE A 668 -1.60 -13.28 0.67
CA PHE A 668 -0.83 -14.52 0.51
C PHE A 668 -1.30 -15.67 1.41
N VAL A 669 -2.18 -15.39 2.37
CA VAL A 669 -2.65 -16.38 3.35
C VAL A 669 -3.82 -17.22 2.81
N VAL A 670 -4.81 -16.59 2.15
CA VAL A 670 -6.02 -17.26 1.63
C VAL A 670 -5.89 -17.54 0.12
N ARG A 671 -4.76 -18.14 -0.27
CA ARG A 671 -4.41 -18.32 -1.68
C ARG A 671 -5.35 -19.28 -2.41
N ASP A 672 -5.57 -20.46 -1.87
CA ASP A 672 -6.15 -21.56 -2.66
C ASP A 672 -7.62 -21.31 -2.99
N SER A 673 -8.43 -20.83 -2.01
CA SER A 673 -9.81 -20.42 -2.25
C SER A 673 -9.91 -19.25 -3.23
N LEU A 674 -8.99 -18.28 -3.13
CA LEU A 674 -8.94 -17.15 -4.07
C LEU A 674 -8.65 -17.62 -5.49
N LYS A 675 -7.66 -18.53 -5.68
CA LYS A 675 -7.35 -19.11 -6.99
C LYS A 675 -8.53 -19.89 -7.56
N MET A 676 -9.23 -20.67 -6.74
CA MET A 676 -10.41 -21.41 -7.16
C MET A 676 -11.51 -20.47 -7.67
N PHE A 677 -11.77 -19.38 -6.94
CA PHE A 677 -12.72 -18.36 -7.36
C PHE A 677 -12.30 -17.72 -8.69
N ILE A 678 -11.07 -17.22 -8.79
CA ILE A 678 -10.55 -16.60 -10.02
C ILE A 678 -10.67 -17.55 -11.23
N ASN A 679 -10.32 -18.82 -11.05
CA ASN A 679 -10.41 -19.82 -12.12
C ASN A 679 -11.85 -20.05 -12.57
N HIS A 680 -12.81 -20.08 -11.64
CA HIS A 680 -14.23 -20.16 -11.98
C HIS A 680 -14.66 -18.93 -12.80
N GLU A 681 -14.31 -17.74 -12.35
CA GLU A 681 -14.63 -16.49 -13.06
C GLU A 681 -14.03 -16.42 -14.47
N HIS A 682 -12.81 -16.93 -14.66
CA HIS A 682 -12.18 -16.99 -15.97
C HIS A 682 -12.86 -17.98 -16.91
N GLN A 683 -13.39 -19.10 -16.41
CA GLN A 683 -14.15 -20.05 -17.22
C GLN A 683 -15.43 -19.41 -17.79
N GLU A 684 -16.02 -18.47 -17.06
CA GLU A 684 -17.18 -17.67 -17.48
C GLU A 684 -16.79 -16.40 -18.28
N GLY A 685 -15.50 -16.21 -18.61
CA GLY A 685 -15.01 -15.06 -19.37
C GLY A 685 -15.05 -13.73 -18.61
N ARG A 686 -15.08 -13.78 -17.27
CA ARG A 686 -15.12 -12.62 -16.37
C ARG A 686 -13.72 -12.35 -15.79
N LYS A 687 -13.52 -11.15 -15.23
CA LYS A 687 -12.25 -10.73 -14.63
C LYS A 687 -12.37 -10.50 -13.13
N VAL A 688 -11.29 -10.77 -12.39
CA VAL A 688 -11.22 -10.58 -10.94
C VAL A 688 -10.02 -9.73 -10.56
N LYS A 689 -10.25 -8.71 -9.76
CA LYS A 689 -9.23 -7.77 -9.27
C LYS A 689 -9.25 -7.68 -7.77
N LEU A 690 -8.11 -7.32 -7.18
CA LEU A 690 -7.95 -7.24 -5.73
C LEU A 690 -7.66 -5.82 -5.27
N TYR A 691 -8.16 -5.48 -4.08
CA TYR A 691 -7.57 -4.41 -3.29
C TYR A 691 -6.14 -4.80 -2.88
N TYR A 692 -5.17 -3.98 -3.29
CA TYR A 692 -3.77 -4.14 -2.89
C TYR A 692 -3.01 -2.81 -3.05
N THR A 693 -2.69 -2.15 -1.94
CA THR A 693 -2.03 -0.83 -1.89
C THR A 693 -0.81 -0.85 -0.95
N ILE A 694 -0.21 0.32 -0.69
CA ILE A 694 0.90 0.50 0.25
C ILE A 694 0.57 1.70 1.13
N ARG A 695 0.22 1.48 2.40
CA ARG A 695 0.06 2.48 3.49
C ARG A 695 0.05 1.76 4.84
N GLU A 696 -0.56 0.58 4.84
CA GLU A 696 -0.63 -0.33 5.96
C GLU A 696 -0.14 -1.73 5.60
N LEU A 697 0.24 -2.48 6.63
CA LEU A 697 0.62 -3.88 6.50
C LEU A 697 -0.01 -4.72 7.61
N SER A 698 -0.67 -5.82 7.22
CA SER A 698 -1.27 -6.78 8.14
C SER A 698 -0.27 -7.40 9.14
N ASN A 699 -0.73 -7.69 10.35
CA ASN A 699 0.02 -8.50 11.33
C ASN A 699 0.17 -9.98 10.94
N TYR A 700 -0.47 -10.42 9.86
CA TYR A 700 -0.26 -11.74 9.26
C TYR A 700 0.94 -11.79 8.31
N CYS A 701 1.64 -10.67 8.11
CA CYS A 701 2.88 -10.65 7.35
C CYS A 701 3.91 -11.60 7.98
N SER A 702 4.34 -12.63 7.24
CA SER A 702 5.28 -13.65 7.75
C SER A 702 6.65 -13.04 8.05
N GLU A 703 7.02 -12.01 7.31
CA GLU A 703 8.27 -11.27 7.41
C GLU A 703 8.26 -10.21 8.54
N ILE A 704 7.16 -10.03 9.29
CA ILE A 704 6.96 -8.90 10.21
C ILE A 704 8.13 -8.65 11.19
N PHE A 705 8.74 -9.70 11.73
CA PHE A 705 9.88 -9.55 12.65
C PHE A 705 11.17 -9.12 11.95
N ALA A 706 11.38 -9.57 10.71
CA ALA A 706 12.47 -9.08 9.87
C ALA A 706 12.26 -7.60 9.55
N LEU A 707 11.05 -7.20 9.16
CA LEU A 707 10.73 -5.80 8.88
C LEU A 707 10.89 -4.90 10.12
N LYS A 708 10.47 -5.36 11.30
CA LYS A 708 10.72 -4.62 12.56
C LYS A 708 12.21 -4.49 12.89
N SER A 709 13.03 -5.47 12.53
CA SER A 709 14.48 -5.40 12.75
C SER A 709 15.17 -4.33 11.90
N LEU A 710 14.53 -3.86 10.82
CA LEU A 710 14.99 -2.75 9.99
C LEU A 710 14.72 -1.37 10.63
N ASN A 711 14.38 -1.35 11.92
CA ASN A 711 14.01 -0.16 12.68
C ASN A 711 12.84 0.56 11.99
N HIS A 712 12.98 1.86 11.74
CA HIS A 712 11.93 2.69 11.15
C HIS A 712 12.07 2.92 9.65
N GLU A 713 12.83 2.08 8.95
CA GLU A 713 12.86 2.11 7.48
C GLU A 713 11.46 1.80 6.92
N ILE A 714 10.80 0.76 7.44
CA ILE A 714 9.49 0.29 6.96
C ILE A 714 8.37 0.62 7.93
N PHE A 715 8.48 0.26 9.22
CA PHE A 715 7.42 0.57 10.19
C PHE A 715 7.60 1.94 10.82
N VAL A 716 6.52 2.72 10.86
CA VAL A 716 6.54 4.03 11.50
C VAL A 716 6.66 3.86 13.02
N LYS A 717 7.53 4.68 13.61
CA LYS A 717 7.70 4.76 15.07
C LYS A 717 6.37 5.06 15.77
N GLY A 718 6.14 4.40 16.89
CA GLY A 718 5.00 4.70 17.74
C GLY A 718 5.17 4.16 19.15
N VAL A 719 4.25 4.50 20.04
CA VAL A 719 4.32 4.05 21.44
C VAL A 719 3.98 2.56 21.61
N GLY A 720 3.61 1.86 20.54
CA GLY A 720 3.00 0.54 20.59
C GLY A 720 1.54 0.61 21.04
N TYR A 721 1.09 -0.41 21.79
CA TYR A 721 -0.31 -0.63 22.16
C TYR A 721 -1.21 -0.93 20.95
N GLY A 722 -2.53 -0.92 21.13
CA GLY A 722 -3.47 -1.35 20.11
C GLY A 722 -4.06 -2.73 20.45
N GLU A 723 -4.11 -3.59 19.45
CA GLU A 723 -4.73 -4.90 19.54
C GLU A 723 -3.87 -5.92 20.31
N PRO A 724 -4.50 -6.94 20.92
CA PRO A 724 -3.81 -7.91 21.78
C PRO A 724 -2.60 -8.57 21.15
N TRP A 725 -2.71 -9.08 19.92
CA TRP A 725 -1.61 -9.78 19.24
C TRP A 725 -0.37 -8.88 19.08
N LEU A 726 -0.56 -7.60 18.71
CA LEU A 726 0.55 -6.65 18.58
C LEU A 726 1.23 -6.42 19.93
N CYS A 727 0.46 -6.30 21.02
CA CYS A 727 1.01 -6.16 22.37
C CYS A 727 1.71 -7.43 22.88
N GLU A 728 1.23 -8.60 22.46
CA GLU A 728 1.72 -9.93 22.87
C GLU A 728 3.02 -10.30 22.14
N HIS A 729 3.10 -10.00 20.84
CA HIS A 729 4.16 -10.52 19.98
C HIS A 729 5.10 -9.44 19.43
N LEU A 730 4.61 -8.23 19.17
CA LEU A 730 5.39 -7.10 18.66
C LEU A 730 5.83 -6.14 19.79
N ILE A 731 5.09 -6.12 20.91
CA ILE A 731 5.38 -5.47 22.20
C ILE A 731 5.28 -3.94 22.15
N ASP A 732 6.20 -3.27 21.44
CA ASP A 732 6.34 -1.82 21.43
C ASP A 732 6.95 -1.29 20.11
N ASP A 733 7.11 0.03 20.01
CA ASP A 733 7.83 0.73 18.93
C ASP A 733 7.24 0.57 17.52
N TYR A 734 5.92 0.62 17.44
CA TYR A 734 5.16 0.60 16.19
C TYR A 734 3.94 1.53 16.29
N LYS A 735 3.36 1.89 15.14
CA LYS A 735 2.10 2.64 15.04
C LYS A 735 0.98 1.75 14.47
N PRO A 736 -0.11 1.49 15.21
CA PRO A 736 -1.25 0.72 14.70
C PRO A 736 -2.01 1.50 13.62
N ALA A 737 -2.64 0.77 12.70
CA ALA A 737 -3.45 1.30 11.60
C ALA A 737 -4.90 0.79 11.67
N TRP A 738 -5.37 0.10 10.63
CA TRP A 738 -6.72 -0.46 10.58
C TRP A 738 -6.87 -1.71 11.44
N TYR A 739 -8.01 -1.79 12.13
CA TYR A 739 -8.57 -3.01 12.68
C TYR A 739 -9.69 -3.51 11.80
N THR A 740 -9.63 -4.79 11.44
CA THR A 740 -10.70 -5.47 10.72
C THR A 740 -11.05 -6.79 11.41
N PRO A 741 -12.32 -6.99 11.83
CA PRO A 741 -12.77 -8.28 12.32
C PRO A 741 -12.82 -9.31 11.19
N VAL A 742 -12.35 -10.52 11.46
CA VAL A 742 -12.34 -11.66 10.53
C VAL A 742 -13.12 -12.82 11.16
N SER A 743 -13.61 -13.73 10.32
CA SER A 743 -14.38 -14.90 10.76
C SER A 743 -13.70 -15.69 11.90
N GLY A 744 -14.53 -16.10 12.88
CA GLY A 744 -14.09 -16.90 14.02
C GLY A 744 -13.39 -16.12 15.13
N GLU A 745 -13.78 -14.86 15.39
CA GLU A 745 -13.12 -13.97 16.37
C GLU A 745 -11.60 -13.90 16.13
N ARG A 746 -11.22 -13.76 14.85
CA ARG A 746 -9.88 -13.39 14.41
C ARG A 746 -9.92 -11.92 14.01
N GLN A 747 -8.77 -11.28 13.94
CA GLN A 747 -8.68 -9.88 13.54
C GLN A 747 -7.41 -9.66 12.72
N ASP A 748 -7.52 -8.80 11.72
CA ASP A 748 -6.39 -8.13 11.10
C ASP A 748 -6.11 -6.83 11.86
N ALA A 749 -4.93 -6.75 12.47
CA ALA A 749 -4.47 -5.61 13.25
C ALA A 749 -3.25 -5.01 12.56
N SER A 750 -3.50 -4.17 11.57
CA SER A 750 -2.47 -3.67 10.67
C SER A 750 -1.61 -2.56 11.28
N LEU A 751 -0.44 -2.34 10.68
CA LEU A 751 0.55 -1.36 11.10
C LEU A 751 0.73 -0.29 10.02
N VAL A 752 0.99 0.95 10.43
CA VAL A 752 1.37 2.03 9.51
C VAL A 752 2.80 1.80 9.03
N ILE A 753 3.01 1.93 7.71
CA ILE A 753 4.33 1.83 7.09
C ILE A 753 4.77 3.17 6.48
N THR A 754 6.09 3.32 6.31
CA THR A 754 6.72 4.40 5.56
C THR A 754 6.47 4.18 4.06
N GLY A 755 5.79 5.13 3.41
CA GLY A 755 5.37 5.00 2.01
C GLY A 755 6.52 4.87 1.00
N PHE A 756 7.62 5.61 1.19
CA PHE A 756 8.81 5.58 0.33
C PHE A 756 9.95 4.81 0.97
N SER A 757 9.89 3.49 0.86
CA SER A 757 10.96 2.59 1.29
C SER A 757 11.06 1.42 0.32
N ARG A 758 12.09 0.60 0.47
CA ARG A 758 12.24 -0.62 -0.32
C ARG A 758 11.11 -1.64 -0.14
N TRP A 759 10.17 -1.41 0.80
CA TRP A 759 8.91 -2.16 0.85
C TRP A 759 8.10 -2.05 -0.45
N ILE A 760 8.24 -0.96 -1.21
CA ILE A 760 7.67 -0.85 -2.57
C ILE A 760 8.18 -1.98 -3.48
N ASN A 761 9.46 -2.37 -3.39
CA ASN A 761 10.00 -3.46 -4.18
C ASN A 761 9.32 -4.79 -3.82
N TYR A 762 9.10 -5.04 -2.52
CA TYR A 762 8.33 -6.19 -2.04
C TYR A 762 6.90 -6.18 -2.57
N TYR A 763 6.23 -5.03 -2.51
CA TYR A 763 4.87 -4.86 -3.03
C TYR A 763 4.78 -5.18 -4.53
N LEU A 764 5.71 -4.64 -5.34
CA LEU A 764 5.71 -4.84 -6.78
C LEU A 764 6.02 -6.30 -7.17
N GLU A 765 6.93 -6.96 -6.47
CA GLU A 765 7.17 -8.40 -6.62
C GLU A 765 5.97 -9.23 -6.16
N GLY A 766 5.30 -8.84 -5.08
CA GLY A 766 4.05 -9.42 -4.64
C GLY A 766 2.96 -9.30 -5.69
N TYR A 767 2.90 -8.17 -6.39
CA TYR A 767 1.97 -7.97 -7.50
C TYR A 767 2.31 -8.86 -8.70
N ARG A 768 3.58 -8.90 -9.14
CA ARG A 768 4.06 -9.85 -10.16
C ARG A 768 3.65 -11.28 -9.78
N TRP A 769 3.94 -11.68 -8.55
CA TRP A 769 3.68 -13.02 -8.05
C TRP A 769 2.20 -13.41 -8.22
N MET A 770 1.27 -12.51 -7.88
CA MET A 770 -0.16 -12.76 -8.03
C MET A 770 -0.60 -12.83 -9.49
N LEU A 771 -0.05 -12.00 -10.38
CA LEU A 771 -0.36 -12.06 -11.82
C LEU A 771 0.03 -13.41 -12.42
N GLU A 772 1.21 -13.92 -12.06
CA GLU A 772 1.74 -15.18 -12.57
C GLU A 772 1.09 -16.41 -11.92
N ASN A 773 0.86 -16.41 -10.61
CA ASN A 773 0.49 -17.62 -9.87
C ASN A 773 -0.99 -17.70 -9.51
N TYR A 774 -1.66 -16.56 -9.37
CA TYR A 774 -3.08 -16.48 -9.00
C TYR A 774 -3.94 -16.05 -10.17
N HIS A 775 -3.31 -15.45 -11.19
CA HIS A 775 -3.98 -14.98 -12.40
C HIS A 775 -4.99 -13.86 -12.14
N ILE A 776 -4.76 -13.02 -11.12
CA ILE A 776 -5.58 -11.81 -10.92
C ILE A 776 -5.52 -10.92 -12.18
N ASP A 777 -6.61 -10.25 -12.53
CA ASP A 777 -6.73 -9.42 -13.74
C ASP A 777 -6.47 -7.94 -13.47
N GLY A 778 -5.74 -7.65 -12.39
CA GLY A 778 -5.31 -6.32 -12.00
C GLY A 778 -5.79 -5.91 -10.60
N LEU A 779 -5.80 -4.61 -10.34
CA LEU A 779 -5.97 -4.05 -8.99
C LEU A 779 -7.10 -3.04 -8.92
N TYR A 780 -7.70 -2.99 -7.73
CA TYR A 780 -8.46 -1.86 -7.20
C TYR A 780 -7.52 -1.09 -6.25
N MET A 781 -7.30 0.19 -6.52
CA MET A 781 -6.42 1.04 -5.73
C MET A 781 -7.22 2.14 -5.07
N ASP A 782 -7.10 2.24 -3.75
CA ASP A 782 -7.88 3.13 -2.90
C ASP A 782 -6.91 4.00 -2.09
N ASP A 783 -6.85 5.30 -2.43
CA ASP A 783 -5.97 6.30 -1.82
C ASP A 783 -4.51 5.84 -1.67
N VAL A 784 -3.69 6.20 -2.65
CA VAL A 784 -2.35 5.63 -2.86
C VAL A 784 -1.26 6.54 -2.26
N ALA A 785 -0.29 5.95 -1.54
CA ALA A 785 0.80 6.67 -0.87
C ALA A 785 2.19 6.49 -1.50
N PHE A 786 2.22 6.23 -2.80
CA PHE A 786 3.44 6.20 -3.59
C PHE A 786 3.28 7.09 -4.82
N ASP A 787 4.33 7.21 -5.62
CA ASP A 787 4.38 8.18 -6.71
C ASP A 787 4.12 7.57 -8.11
N ARG A 788 4.31 8.42 -9.10
CA ARG A 788 4.22 8.09 -10.52
C ARG A 788 5.18 6.97 -10.93
N ASP A 789 6.39 6.94 -10.40
CA ASP A 789 7.39 5.97 -10.80
C ASP A 789 6.99 4.56 -10.38
N VAL A 790 6.39 4.41 -9.20
CA VAL A 790 5.80 3.13 -8.79
C VAL A 790 4.65 2.72 -9.71
N MET A 791 3.76 3.63 -10.10
CA MET A 791 2.69 3.34 -11.08
C MET A 791 3.24 2.88 -12.44
N LYS A 792 4.32 3.51 -12.91
CA LYS A 792 5.03 3.14 -14.14
C LYS A 792 5.59 1.72 -14.05
N ARG A 793 6.25 1.38 -12.93
CA ARG A 793 6.76 0.02 -12.65
C ARG A 793 5.62 -1.00 -12.62
N MET A 794 4.51 -0.69 -11.95
CA MET A 794 3.31 -1.56 -11.91
C MET A 794 2.78 -1.85 -13.31
N ARG A 795 2.64 -0.83 -14.16
CA ARG A 795 2.15 -1.04 -15.53
C ARG A 795 3.11 -1.93 -16.33
N LYS A 796 4.42 -1.75 -16.22
CA LYS A 796 5.42 -2.62 -16.89
C LYS A 796 5.29 -4.08 -16.44
N ILE A 797 5.10 -4.30 -15.15
CA ILE A 797 4.87 -5.64 -14.59
C ILE A 797 3.60 -6.26 -15.20
N MET A 798 2.49 -5.51 -15.25
CA MET A 798 1.26 -6.00 -15.86
C MET A 798 1.45 -6.40 -17.33
N GLU A 799 2.05 -5.51 -18.13
CA GLU A 799 2.23 -5.77 -19.56
C GLU A 799 3.21 -6.93 -19.83
N LYS A 800 4.15 -7.20 -18.92
CA LYS A 800 5.07 -8.32 -19.05
C LYS A 800 4.45 -9.66 -18.63
N TYR A 801 3.74 -9.69 -17.51
CA TYR A 801 3.35 -10.94 -16.86
C TYR A 801 1.88 -11.32 -17.09
N ARG A 802 1.00 -10.34 -17.34
CA ARG A 802 -0.42 -10.58 -17.66
C ARG A 802 -1.03 -9.39 -18.45
N PRO A 803 -0.74 -9.27 -19.75
CA PRO A 803 -1.29 -8.23 -20.61
C PRO A 803 -2.82 -8.16 -20.53
N GLY A 804 -3.37 -6.93 -20.55
CA GLY A 804 -4.82 -6.72 -20.44
C GLY A 804 -5.38 -6.72 -19.02
N SER A 805 -4.50 -6.82 -18.01
CA SER A 805 -4.85 -6.51 -16.61
C SER A 805 -5.25 -5.04 -16.46
N LEU A 806 -6.08 -4.74 -15.46
CA LEU A 806 -6.73 -3.44 -15.30
C LEU A 806 -6.41 -2.80 -13.94
N ILE A 807 -6.10 -1.52 -13.91
CA ILE A 807 -6.03 -0.72 -12.68
C ILE A 807 -7.21 0.23 -12.65
N ASP A 808 -8.01 0.19 -11.58
CA ASP A 808 -8.94 1.27 -11.27
C ASP A 808 -8.51 2.02 -10.02
N LEU A 809 -8.56 3.36 -10.11
CA LEU A 809 -8.07 4.27 -9.09
C LEU A 809 -9.23 5.01 -8.43
N HIS A 810 -9.27 4.90 -7.11
CA HIS A 810 -10.20 5.54 -6.22
C HIS A 810 -9.47 6.55 -5.33
N SER A 811 -10.17 7.62 -4.96
CA SER A 811 -9.68 8.56 -3.95
C SER A 811 -10.81 9.32 -3.25
N ASN A 812 -10.58 9.60 -1.97
CA ASN A 812 -11.40 10.46 -1.15
C ASN A 812 -10.97 11.94 -1.26
N THR A 813 -11.95 12.82 -1.45
CA THR A 813 -11.69 14.28 -1.50
C THR A 813 -11.23 14.86 -0.16
N GLY A 814 -11.43 14.16 0.95
CA GLY A 814 -10.91 14.52 2.26
C GLY A 814 -9.40 14.34 2.40
N TYR A 815 -8.77 13.38 1.71
CA TYR A 815 -7.33 13.15 1.80
C TYR A 815 -6.53 13.85 0.70
N SER A 816 -7.06 13.87 -0.52
CA SER A 816 -6.39 14.53 -1.64
C SER A 816 -6.79 16.00 -1.72
N VAL A 817 -8.09 16.33 -1.66
CA VAL A 817 -8.62 17.67 -2.02
C VAL A 817 -8.26 18.01 -3.47
N GLY A 818 -9.16 17.66 -4.40
CA GLY A 818 -8.92 17.79 -5.85
C GLY A 818 -8.13 16.62 -6.44
N PRO A 819 -8.61 15.36 -6.29
CA PRO A 819 -7.85 14.16 -6.70
C PRO A 819 -7.51 14.16 -8.20
N MET A 820 -8.36 14.71 -9.06
CA MET A 820 -8.06 14.76 -10.50
C MET A 820 -6.73 15.49 -10.79
N ASN A 821 -6.44 16.58 -10.07
CA ASN A 821 -5.21 17.35 -10.26
C ASN A 821 -3.98 16.64 -9.66
N GLN A 822 -4.11 16.08 -8.46
CA GLN A 822 -2.99 15.42 -7.77
C GLN A 822 -2.58 14.09 -8.40
N TYR A 823 -3.54 13.33 -8.93
CA TYR A 823 -3.26 12.04 -9.55
C TYR A 823 -2.95 12.14 -11.06
N THR A 824 -2.77 13.35 -11.62
CA THR A 824 -2.53 13.52 -13.08
C THR A 824 -1.38 12.66 -13.58
N GLY A 825 -0.30 12.54 -12.79
CA GLY A 825 0.85 11.69 -13.10
C GLY A 825 0.52 10.19 -13.28
N PHE A 826 -0.61 9.71 -12.77
CA PHE A 826 -1.00 8.29 -12.77
C PHE A 826 -1.85 7.93 -13.99
N PHE A 827 -2.49 8.91 -14.64
CA PHE A 827 -3.42 8.69 -15.75
C PHE A 827 -2.84 7.99 -16.98
N PRO A 828 -1.53 8.10 -17.31
CA PRO A 828 -0.90 7.22 -18.29
C PRO A 828 -1.10 5.73 -17.95
N TYR A 829 -1.12 5.39 -16.67
CA TYR A 829 -0.94 4.03 -16.14
C TYR A 829 -2.18 3.40 -15.50
N VAL A 830 -3.34 4.06 -15.47
CA VAL A 830 -4.60 3.50 -14.96
C VAL A 830 -5.65 3.34 -16.07
N ASP A 831 -6.64 2.47 -15.88
CA ASP A 831 -7.67 2.15 -16.89
C ASP A 831 -9.03 2.78 -16.59
N ARG A 832 -9.36 2.98 -15.31
CA ARG A 832 -10.66 3.51 -14.86
C ARG A 832 -10.48 4.38 -13.62
N LEU A 833 -11.26 5.45 -13.53
CA LEU A 833 -11.38 6.24 -12.31
C LEU A 833 -12.67 5.87 -11.56
N TRP A 834 -12.60 5.90 -10.24
CA TRP A 834 -13.77 5.84 -9.37
C TRP A 834 -13.65 6.90 -8.28
N PHE A 835 -13.28 8.11 -8.72
CA PHE A 835 -13.28 9.29 -7.88
C PHE A 835 -14.71 9.67 -7.57
N GLY A 836 -14.97 10.06 -6.32
CA GLY A 836 -16.33 10.39 -5.97
C GLY A 836 -16.66 10.38 -4.49
N GLU A 837 -15.80 9.86 -3.62
CA GLU A 837 -16.11 9.88 -2.19
C GLU A 837 -16.16 11.32 -1.68
N SER A 838 -17.28 11.63 -1.03
CA SER A 838 -17.68 12.99 -0.62
C SER A 838 -17.94 14.00 -1.76
N PHE A 839 -18.02 13.56 -3.04
CA PHE A 839 -18.47 14.44 -4.12
C PHE A 839 -19.94 14.82 -3.95
N GLN A 840 -20.26 16.08 -4.25
CA GLN A 840 -21.63 16.61 -4.23
C GLN A 840 -22.13 16.79 -5.67
N TYR A 841 -22.33 15.66 -6.36
CA TYR A 841 -22.71 15.57 -7.77
C TYR A 841 -23.82 16.54 -8.20
N ASP A 842 -24.88 16.69 -7.40
CA ASP A 842 -26.01 17.57 -7.71
C ASP A 842 -25.68 19.06 -7.57
N LYS A 843 -24.60 19.43 -6.88
CA LYS A 843 -24.19 20.83 -6.72
C LYS A 843 -23.15 21.28 -7.73
N MET A 844 -22.50 20.34 -8.41
CA MET A 844 -21.43 20.64 -9.36
C MET A 844 -22.00 21.18 -10.67
N THR A 845 -21.30 22.15 -11.27
CA THR A 845 -21.62 22.65 -12.61
C THR A 845 -21.18 21.66 -13.70
N PRO A 846 -21.70 21.76 -14.95
CA PRO A 846 -21.26 20.87 -16.02
C PRO A 846 -19.74 20.89 -16.22
N ASP A 847 -19.13 22.07 -16.28
CA ASP A 847 -17.68 22.22 -16.42
C ASP A 847 -16.89 21.67 -15.22
N GLU A 848 -17.40 21.81 -13.99
CA GLU A 848 -16.82 21.14 -12.81
C GLU A 848 -16.85 19.62 -12.97
N TRP A 849 -17.98 19.03 -13.40
CA TRP A 849 -18.07 17.60 -13.70
C TRP A 849 -17.06 17.18 -14.78
N PHE A 850 -16.95 17.97 -15.84
CA PHE A 850 -16.07 17.68 -16.95
C PHE A 850 -14.61 17.59 -16.49
N VAL A 851 -14.12 18.55 -15.71
CA VAL A 851 -12.68 18.60 -15.38
C VAL A 851 -12.31 17.89 -14.09
N THR A 852 -13.21 17.77 -13.12
CA THR A 852 -12.88 17.19 -11.79
C THR A 852 -13.31 15.74 -11.63
N PHE A 853 -14.30 15.29 -12.42
CA PHE A 853 -14.87 13.94 -12.32
C PHE A 853 -14.61 13.09 -13.57
N SER A 854 -14.88 13.63 -14.77
CA SER A 854 -15.05 12.77 -15.96
C SER A 854 -13.79 12.00 -16.36
N GLY A 855 -12.60 12.57 -16.12
CA GLY A 855 -11.31 12.04 -16.57
C GLY A 855 -11.03 12.28 -18.07
N ILE A 856 -12.03 12.71 -18.85
CA ILE A 856 -11.97 12.82 -20.31
C ILE A 856 -10.82 13.71 -20.79
N PRO A 857 -10.56 14.91 -20.20
CA PRO A 857 -9.42 15.76 -20.60
C PRO A 857 -8.04 15.09 -20.43
N PHE A 858 -7.98 14.01 -19.66
CA PHE A 858 -6.74 13.30 -19.33
C PHE A 858 -6.58 11.98 -20.09
N GLY A 859 -7.59 11.55 -20.84
CA GLY A 859 -7.55 10.28 -21.57
C GLY A 859 -8.03 9.06 -20.79
N VAL A 860 -8.71 9.28 -19.67
CA VAL A 860 -9.31 8.23 -18.83
C VAL A 860 -10.80 8.52 -18.64
N MET A 861 -11.57 7.55 -18.17
CA MET A 861 -12.99 7.76 -17.88
C MET A 861 -13.33 7.28 -16.48
N SER A 862 -14.40 7.85 -15.92
CA SER A 862 -14.81 7.65 -14.53
C SER A 862 -16.16 6.95 -14.38
N GLU A 863 -16.38 6.42 -13.18
CA GLU A 863 -17.65 5.90 -12.67
C GLU A 863 -18.04 6.67 -11.40
N MET A 864 -19.33 6.69 -11.06
CA MET A 864 -19.82 7.42 -9.89
C MET A 864 -19.79 6.58 -8.60
N LEU A 865 -19.49 7.23 -7.49
CA LEU A 865 -19.31 6.59 -6.17
C LEU A 865 -20.29 7.05 -5.09
N GLN A 866 -20.15 8.28 -4.57
CA GLN A 866 -20.91 8.75 -3.40
C GLN A 866 -22.42 8.64 -3.64
N GLY A 867 -23.10 7.84 -2.83
CA GLY A 867 -24.54 7.61 -2.92
C GLY A 867 -25.01 6.97 -4.23
N GLY A 868 -24.11 6.42 -5.06
CA GLY A 868 -24.41 5.98 -6.43
C GLY A 868 -24.43 7.12 -7.47
N GLY A 869 -24.06 8.34 -7.06
CA GLY A 869 -24.01 9.52 -7.92
C GLY A 869 -25.37 9.99 -8.43
N ASN A 870 -25.35 10.75 -9.53
CA ASN A 870 -26.55 11.17 -10.24
C ASN A 870 -26.63 10.45 -11.59
N ARG A 871 -27.52 9.44 -11.68
CA ARG A 871 -27.68 8.59 -12.86
C ARG A 871 -27.95 9.37 -14.15
N TRP A 872 -28.69 10.48 -14.09
CA TRP A 872 -29.01 11.28 -15.26
C TRP A 872 -27.83 12.12 -15.72
N LEU A 873 -27.16 12.81 -14.78
CA LEU A 873 -26.03 13.68 -15.09
C LEU A 873 -24.77 12.88 -15.47
N GLY A 874 -24.55 11.72 -14.84
CA GLY A 874 -23.43 10.82 -15.15
C GLY A 874 -23.45 10.36 -16.61
N MET A 875 -24.63 10.07 -17.17
CA MET A 875 -24.78 9.65 -18.56
C MET A 875 -24.40 10.72 -19.59
N VAL A 876 -24.37 12.01 -19.21
CA VAL A 876 -23.82 13.08 -20.06
C VAL A 876 -22.31 12.86 -20.29
N TYR A 877 -21.61 12.27 -19.32
CA TYR A 877 -20.17 11.94 -19.40
C TYR A 877 -19.90 10.45 -19.67
N GLY A 878 -20.92 9.68 -20.05
CA GLY A 878 -20.77 8.24 -20.30
C GLY A 878 -20.52 7.41 -19.03
N ALA A 879 -20.87 7.93 -17.85
CA ALA A 879 -20.62 7.30 -16.56
C ALA A 879 -21.90 6.72 -15.94
N ALA A 880 -21.76 5.55 -15.34
CA ALA A 880 -22.74 4.93 -14.45
C ALA A 880 -22.11 4.73 -13.05
N ASN A 881 -22.89 4.24 -12.09
CA ASN A 881 -22.33 3.69 -10.86
C ASN A 881 -21.94 2.21 -11.04
N ARG A 882 -21.26 1.65 -10.04
CA ARG A 882 -20.90 0.22 -10.00
C ARG A 882 -22.03 -0.62 -9.42
N HIS A 883 -22.13 -1.86 -9.89
CA HIS A 883 -23.14 -2.80 -9.43
C HIS A 883 -22.96 -3.15 -7.95
N SER A 884 -24.08 -3.21 -7.21
CA SER A 884 -24.16 -3.61 -5.79
C SER A 884 -23.36 -2.77 -4.79
N TRP A 885 -22.77 -1.64 -5.20
CA TRP A 885 -22.14 -0.69 -4.27
C TRP A 885 -23.17 0.08 -3.45
N THR A 886 -24.29 0.45 -4.07
CA THR A 886 -25.44 1.08 -3.40
C THR A 886 -26.74 0.36 -3.79
N SER A 887 -27.86 0.79 -3.22
CA SER A 887 -29.19 0.29 -3.59
C SER A 887 -29.63 0.68 -5.01
N VAL A 888 -28.91 1.58 -5.68
CA VAL A 888 -29.21 1.99 -7.06
C VAL A 888 -28.47 1.06 -8.02
N SER A 889 -29.20 0.30 -8.83
CA SER A 889 -28.58 -0.60 -9.82
C SER A 889 -28.28 0.14 -11.15
N PRO A 890 -27.09 -0.05 -11.75
CA PRO A 890 -26.80 0.42 -13.10
C PRO A 890 -27.39 -0.47 -14.21
N ALA A 891 -27.88 -1.67 -13.86
CA ALA A 891 -28.30 -2.69 -14.83
C ALA A 891 -29.36 -2.21 -15.85
N PRO A 892 -30.39 -1.41 -15.47
CA PRO A 892 -31.36 -0.89 -16.46
C PRO A 892 -30.71 -0.03 -17.55
N VAL A 893 -29.71 0.79 -17.18
CA VAL A 893 -28.97 1.63 -18.12
C VAL A 893 -28.03 0.77 -18.99
N TRP A 894 -27.38 -0.24 -18.39
CA TRP A 894 -26.56 -1.20 -19.14
C TRP A 894 -27.37 -2.04 -20.12
N LYS A 895 -28.63 -2.35 -19.81
CA LYS A 895 -29.54 -2.99 -20.75
C LYS A 895 -29.78 -2.10 -21.96
N LEU A 896 -30.08 -0.81 -21.75
CA LEU A 896 -30.22 0.16 -22.85
C LEU A 896 -28.94 0.26 -23.67
N TRP A 897 -27.77 0.31 -23.02
CA TRP A 897 -26.47 0.31 -23.71
C TRP A 897 -26.31 -0.89 -24.65
N LYS A 898 -26.69 -2.08 -24.17
CA LYS A 898 -26.65 -3.32 -24.96
C LYS A 898 -27.65 -3.27 -26.12
N ASP A 899 -28.90 -2.91 -25.85
CA ASP A 899 -29.97 -2.87 -26.86
C ASP A 899 -29.67 -1.81 -27.95
N PHE A 900 -29.10 -0.67 -27.57
CA PHE A 900 -28.62 0.35 -28.49
C PHE A 900 -27.30 -0.04 -29.18
N GLY A 901 -26.49 -0.96 -28.64
CA GLY A 901 -25.16 -1.25 -29.17
C GLY A 901 -24.18 -0.07 -28.97
N ILE A 902 -24.18 0.54 -27.78
CA ILE A 902 -23.39 1.75 -27.47
C ILE A 902 -21.88 1.54 -27.60
N ILE A 903 -21.41 0.29 -27.48
CA ILE A 903 -19.98 -0.08 -27.52
C ILE A 903 -19.35 0.32 -28.86
N ASP A 904 -20.12 0.30 -29.95
CA ASP A 904 -19.65 0.67 -31.29
C ASP A 904 -20.06 2.11 -31.69
N ALA A 905 -20.64 2.88 -30.76
CA ALA A 905 -21.03 4.26 -30.98
C ALA A 905 -19.89 5.24 -30.64
N LYS A 906 -19.77 6.30 -31.44
CA LYS A 906 -18.88 7.43 -31.15
C LYS A 906 -19.55 8.36 -30.15
N MET A 907 -18.95 8.54 -28.98
CA MET A 907 -19.37 9.54 -27.99
C MET A 907 -18.88 10.93 -28.39
N ILE A 908 -19.79 11.89 -28.46
CA ILE A 908 -19.51 13.29 -28.79
C ILE A 908 -20.28 14.15 -27.79
N GLY A 909 -19.58 14.72 -26.81
CA GLY A 909 -20.18 15.48 -25.72
C GLY A 909 -20.38 16.95 -26.04
N TYR A 910 -21.10 17.67 -25.17
CA TYR A 910 -21.36 19.11 -25.34
C TYR A 910 -20.09 19.97 -25.37
N TRP A 911 -18.97 19.44 -24.88
CA TRP A 911 -17.65 20.08 -24.90
C TRP A 911 -16.94 19.96 -26.26
N ASP A 912 -17.47 19.16 -27.19
CA ASP A 912 -16.95 19.07 -28.57
C ASP A 912 -17.76 20.02 -29.46
N GLU A 913 -17.08 20.94 -30.15
CA GLU A 913 -17.69 21.88 -31.10
C GLU A 913 -18.41 21.16 -32.27
N HIS A 914 -18.05 19.91 -32.54
CA HIS A 914 -18.68 19.06 -33.57
C HIS A 914 -19.82 18.21 -33.02
N CYS A 915 -20.26 18.42 -31.78
CA CYS A 915 -21.42 17.72 -31.23
C CYS A 915 -22.64 17.95 -32.13
N PRO A 916 -23.25 16.88 -32.68
CA PRO A 916 -24.36 17.03 -33.60
C PRO A 916 -25.65 17.50 -32.92
N ILE A 917 -25.68 17.51 -31.58
CA ILE A 917 -26.88 17.80 -30.81
C ILE A 917 -26.52 18.71 -29.63
N THR A 918 -27.08 19.91 -29.63
CA THR A 918 -27.02 20.83 -28.49
C THR A 918 -28.42 21.16 -28.01
N THR A 919 -28.52 21.91 -26.92
CA THR A 919 -29.79 22.39 -26.36
C THR A 919 -29.86 23.91 -26.50
N ASN A 920 -31.05 24.47 -26.34
CA ASN A 920 -31.27 25.92 -26.23
C ASN A 920 -31.13 26.46 -24.79
N GLN A 921 -30.67 25.65 -23.83
CA GLN A 921 -30.58 26.01 -22.41
C GLN A 921 -29.16 25.80 -21.90
N ASP A 922 -28.54 26.83 -21.35
CA ASP A 922 -27.13 26.80 -20.95
C ASP A 922 -26.80 25.71 -19.91
N MET A 923 -27.70 25.46 -18.95
CA MET A 923 -27.49 24.47 -17.89
C MET A 923 -28.02 23.07 -18.23
N VAL A 924 -28.61 22.87 -19.40
CA VAL A 924 -29.03 21.55 -19.87
C VAL A 924 -28.07 21.09 -20.95
N LYS A 925 -27.27 20.06 -20.65
CA LYS A 925 -26.24 19.57 -21.59
C LYS A 925 -26.70 18.32 -22.30
N ALA A 926 -26.20 18.13 -23.52
CA ALA A 926 -26.47 16.97 -24.35
C ALA A 926 -25.17 16.31 -24.83
N THR A 927 -25.13 14.98 -24.78
CA THR A 927 -24.07 14.15 -25.35
C THR A 927 -24.69 13.16 -26.32
N ALA A 928 -24.12 13.09 -27.52
CA ALA A 928 -24.57 12.20 -28.58
C ALA A 928 -23.66 10.97 -28.71
N TYR A 929 -24.27 9.79 -28.72
CA TYR A 929 -23.63 8.50 -29.00
C TYR A 929 -24.07 8.06 -30.39
N VAL A 930 -23.22 8.31 -31.38
CA VAL A 930 -23.55 8.22 -32.80
C VAL A 930 -23.08 6.88 -33.38
N LYS A 931 -23.99 6.14 -34.02
CA LYS A 931 -23.69 5.01 -34.90
C LYS A 931 -24.49 5.13 -36.21
N PRO A 932 -24.20 4.35 -37.26
CA PRO A 932 -24.93 4.46 -38.52
C PRO A 932 -26.45 4.32 -38.34
N GLY A 933 -27.21 5.32 -38.80
CA GLY A 933 -28.68 5.33 -38.80
C GLY A 933 -29.38 5.57 -37.45
N GLN A 934 -28.64 5.61 -36.34
CA GLN A 934 -29.20 5.77 -34.99
C GLN A 934 -28.27 6.56 -34.06
N VAL A 935 -28.85 7.38 -33.19
CA VAL A 935 -28.13 8.17 -32.18
C VAL A 935 -28.82 7.99 -30.84
N LEU A 936 -28.06 7.65 -29.79
CA LEU A 936 -28.51 7.77 -28.42
C LEU A 936 -28.07 9.15 -27.89
N VAL A 937 -28.98 9.91 -27.29
CA VAL A 937 -28.75 11.25 -26.77
C VAL A 937 -28.97 11.21 -25.28
N SER A 938 -27.94 11.53 -24.50
CA SER A 938 -28.10 11.80 -23.07
C SER A 938 -28.29 13.30 -22.86
N ILE A 939 -29.40 13.68 -22.23
CA ILE A 939 -29.70 15.04 -21.81
C ILE A 939 -29.62 15.08 -20.28
N GLY A 940 -28.95 16.07 -19.70
CA GLY A 940 -28.89 16.28 -18.26
C GLY A 940 -29.06 17.75 -17.89
N ASN A 941 -29.98 18.05 -16.97
CA ASN A 941 -30.24 19.37 -16.44
C ASN A 941 -29.44 19.60 -15.14
N PHE A 942 -28.38 20.38 -15.22
CA PHE A 942 -27.51 20.73 -14.10
C PHE A 942 -28.05 21.93 -13.30
N ASP A 943 -29.19 22.50 -13.66
CA ASP A 943 -29.85 23.55 -12.89
C ASP A 943 -30.65 22.97 -11.71
N THR A 944 -30.97 23.85 -10.78
CA THR A 944 -31.91 23.65 -9.66
C THR A 944 -33.37 23.85 -10.08
N LYS A 945 -33.62 24.26 -11.33
CA LYS A 945 -34.94 24.52 -11.89
C LYS A 945 -35.27 23.56 -13.03
N ASP A 946 -36.56 23.28 -13.20
CA ASP A 946 -37.07 22.56 -14.35
C ASP A 946 -36.96 23.44 -15.61
N HIS A 947 -36.69 22.81 -16.75
CA HIS A 947 -36.52 23.50 -18.04
C HIS A 947 -37.30 22.79 -19.13
N ASP A 948 -37.89 23.58 -20.02
CA ASP A 948 -38.44 23.14 -21.30
C ASP A 948 -37.39 23.33 -22.39
N VAL A 949 -36.93 22.21 -22.97
CA VAL A 949 -35.72 22.16 -23.78
C VAL A 949 -36.04 21.77 -25.22
N GLN A 950 -35.49 22.53 -26.17
CA GLN A 950 -35.48 22.16 -27.59
C GLN A 950 -34.09 21.68 -27.99
N LEU A 951 -34.04 20.59 -28.75
CA LEU A 951 -32.80 20.04 -29.30
C LEU A 951 -32.45 20.74 -30.62
N ASN A 952 -31.24 21.29 -30.68
CA ASN A 952 -30.63 21.80 -31.89
C ASN A 952 -29.86 20.66 -32.55
N ILE A 953 -30.44 20.05 -33.60
CA ILE A 953 -29.89 18.86 -34.25
C ILE A 953 -29.27 19.24 -35.60
N ASN A 954 -27.99 18.95 -35.76
CA ASN A 954 -27.29 19.03 -37.03
C ASN A 954 -27.57 17.77 -37.87
N TRP A 955 -28.70 17.77 -38.57
CA TRP A 955 -29.13 16.66 -39.44
C TRP A 955 -28.10 16.27 -40.51
N LYS A 956 -27.32 17.25 -40.98
CA LYS A 956 -26.27 17.01 -41.98
C LYS A 956 -25.16 16.11 -41.43
N SER A 957 -24.71 16.33 -40.18
CA SER A 957 -23.69 15.47 -39.57
C SER A 957 -24.24 14.10 -39.17
N LEU A 958 -25.55 13.97 -38.95
CA LEU A 958 -26.20 12.68 -38.69
C LEU A 958 -26.48 11.85 -39.96
N GLY A 959 -26.50 12.48 -41.14
CA GLY A 959 -26.69 11.79 -42.42
C GLY A 959 -28.14 11.42 -42.77
N PHE A 960 -29.14 11.95 -42.06
CA PHE A 960 -30.57 11.80 -42.38
C PHE A 960 -31.37 13.04 -41.98
N GLY A 961 -32.57 13.19 -42.55
CA GLY A 961 -33.40 14.39 -42.38
C GLY A 961 -34.42 14.31 -41.25
N PRO A 962 -34.95 15.47 -40.79
CA PRO A 962 -35.92 15.53 -39.70
C PRO A 962 -37.25 14.83 -40.02
N GLN A 963 -37.67 14.80 -41.29
CA GLN A 963 -38.93 14.14 -41.69
C GLN A 963 -38.85 12.61 -41.61
N ASP A 964 -37.63 12.08 -41.70
CA ASP A 964 -37.33 10.66 -41.63
C ASP A 964 -36.90 10.23 -40.23
N ALA A 965 -36.94 11.11 -39.23
CA ALA A 965 -36.48 10.84 -37.88
C ALA A 965 -37.65 10.54 -36.92
N VAL A 966 -37.41 9.60 -36.00
CA VAL A 966 -38.24 9.38 -34.80
C VAL A 966 -37.36 9.66 -33.59
N ILE A 967 -37.86 10.48 -32.65
CA ILE A 967 -37.21 10.73 -31.36
C ILE A 967 -38.05 10.03 -30.29
N GLU A 968 -37.48 9.00 -29.66
CA GLU A 968 -38.15 8.21 -28.63
C GLU A 968 -37.30 8.14 -27.37
N ALA A 969 -37.92 8.29 -26.21
CA ALA A 969 -37.38 7.84 -24.93
C ALA A 969 -37.84 6.40 -24.73
N PRO A 970 -36.96 5.38 -24.76
CA PRO A 970 -37.34 4.05 -24.32
C PRO A 970 -37.61 4.06 -22.80
N GLU A 971 -38.43 3.12 -22.33
CA GLU A 971 -38.56 2.90 -20.89
C GLU A 971 -37.23 2.39 -20.31
N VAL A 972 -36.76 3.03 -19.25
CA VAL A 972 -35.59 2.58 -18.48
C VAL A 972 -35.98 2.62 -17.02
N LYS A 973 -36.10 1.44 -16.41
CA LYS A 973 -36.51 1.29 -15.01
C LYS A 973 -35.71 2.21 -14.09
N ASP A 974 -36.42 2.90 -13.20
CA ASP A 974 -35.88 3.87 -12.24
C ASP A 974 -35.11 5.06 -12.86
N PHE A 975 -35.25 5.30 -14.17
CA PHE A 975 -34.60 6.41 -14.88
C PHE A 975 -35.62 7.27 -15.66
N GLN A 976 -36.44 6.66 -16.51
CA GLN A 976 -37.43 7.35 -17.34
C GLN A 976 -38.58 6.42 -17.79
N GLU A 977 -39.74 7.00 -18.09
CA GLU A 977 -40.87 6.33 -18.73
C GLU A 977 -40.76 6.40 -20.26
N ALA A 978 -41.41 5.48 -20.98
CA ALA A 978 -41.44 5.52 -22.44
C ALA A 978 -42.24 6.71 -22.97
N THR A 979 -41.69 7.46 -23.93
CA THR A 979 -42.43 8.53 -24.61
C THR A 979 -41.80 8.89 -25.96
N THR A 980 -42.47 9.71 -26.77
CA THR A 980 -42.01 10.09 -28.11
C THR A 980 -42.18 11.59 -28.36
N TRP A 981 -41.23 12.19 -29.08
CA TRP A 981 -41.28 13.59 -29.48
C TRP A 981 -41.08 13.75 -31.00
N LYS A 982 -41.63 14.85 -31.54
CA LYS A 982 -41.31 15.31 -32.90
C LYS A 982 -40.05 16.17 -32.88
N ALA A 983 -39.32 16.22 -33.99
CA ALA A 983 -38.22 17.17 -34.15
C ALA A 983 -38.71 18.61 -33.92
N GLY A 984 -38.00 19.37 -33.08
CA GLY A 984 -38.34 20.74 -32.68
C GLY A 984 -39.38 20.86 -31.56
N GLN A 985 -39.96 19.74 -31.08
CA GLN A 985 -40.86 19.77 -29.93
C GLN A 985 -40.07 20.03 -28.63
N SER A 986 -40.68 20.77 -27.70
CA SER A 986 -40.12 20.97 -26.37
C SER A 986 -40.16 19.68 -25.54
N ILE A 987 -39.07 19.40 -24.84
CA ILE A 987 -38.88 18.26 -23.94
C ILE A 987 -38.76 18.80 -22.51
N PRO A 988 -39.66 18.43 -21.58
CA PRO A 988 -39.56 18.85 -20.19
C PRO A 988 -38.45 18.09 -19.47
N VAL A 989 -37.50 18.80 -18.87
CA VAL A 989 -36.36 18.24 -18.15
C VAL A 989 -36.33 18.77 -16.72
N LYS A 990 -36.65 17.90 -15.76
CA LYS A 990 -36.67 18.26 -14.34
C LYS A 990 -35.28 18.63 -13.82
N ALA A 991 -35.23 19.49 -12.80
CA ALA A 991 -34.02 19.86 -12.09
C ALA A 991 -33.21 18.62 -11.67
N LYS A 992 -31.90 18.63 -11.94
CA LYS A 992 -30.96 17.53 -11.63
C LYS A 992 -31.32 16.17 -12.24
N ARG A 993 -32.17 16.15 -13.27
CA ARG A 993 -32.56 14.94 -14.01
C ARG A 993 -32.30 15.10 -15.50
N GLY A 994 -32.73 14.11 -16.28
CA GLY A 994 -32.37 14.02 -17.68
C GLY A 994 -33.19 12.98 -18.44
N TRP A 995 -32.83 12.80 -19.70
CA TRP A 995 -33.43 11.81 -20.61
C TRP A 995 -32.35 11.09 -21.41
N LEU A 996 -32.64 9.84 -21.77
CA LEU A 996 -31.92 9.05 -22.76
C LEU A 996 -32.86 8.89 -23.96
N LEU A 997 -32.54 9.53 -25.08
CA LEU A 997 -33.37 9.55 -26.28
C LEU A 997 -32.70 8.77 -27.40
N ILE A 998 -33.45 7.98 -28.15
CA ILE A 998 -33.00 7.37 -29.39
C ILE A 998 -33.58 8.17 -30.55
N ILE A 999 -32.70 8.71 -31.38
CA ILE A 999 -33.04 9.32 -32.67
C ILE A 999 -32.68 8.31 -33.75
N ARG A 1000 -33.68 7.80 -34.46
CA ARG A 1000 -33.48 6.81 -35.53
C ARG A 1000 -34.17 7.20 -36.83
N LYS A 1001 -33.59 6.75 -37.94
CA LYS A 1001 -34.21 6.85 -39.27
C LYS A 1001 -35.41 5.90 -39.35
N LYS A 1002 -36.54 6.35 -39.90
CA LYS A 1002 -37.73 5.54 -40.15
C LYS A 1002 -37.37 4.35 -41.04
N GLY A 1003 -37.69 3.14 -40.58
CA GLY A 1003 -37.42 1.89 -41.31
C GLY A 1003 -36.01 1.30 -41.11
N ALA A 1004 -35.23 1.80 -40.14
CA ALA A 1004 -33.90 1.29 -39.78
C ALA A 1004 -33.86 0.53 -38.45
#